data_AF-A0A2E4XT34-F1
#
_entry.id   AF-A0A2E4XT34-F1
#
_cell.length_a   1.000
_cell.length_b   1.000
_cell.length_c   1.000
_cell.angle_alpha   90.00
_cell.angle_beta   90.00
_cell.angle_gamma   90.00
#
_symmetry.space_group_name_H-M   'P 1'
#
loop_
_entity.id
_entity.type
_entity.pdbx_description
1 polymer ?
#
loop_
_entity_poly.entity_id
_entity_poly.type
_entity_poly.pdbx_seq_one_letter_code
_entity_poly.pdbx_strand_id
1 'polypeptide(L)'
;MRFTRHFTKDNSSPYDEIEFRQTTSEIRNPDGSLVFQAEDIEVPSNWSQVACDVLAQKYFRKAGVPAKLQKVKEDDVPEWLWRGVPDDEAMADSAKDEQFVSESSAKQVFDRLAGTWTYWGWKGGYFDSEADAQIYFDEMRYMLAHQMAAPNSPQWFNTGLHWAYGIDGPSQGHHYVDFTTGELTRSDSAYEHPQPHACFIQSVDDDLVTENGIMDLWVREARLFKYGSGTGTNFSKVRADGEPLSGGGKSSGLMSFLKIGDRAAGAIKSGGTTRRAAKMVVVDIDHPDVEKFIDWKVAEEQKVAALVSGSKMCEKHLNRIMSVCCEGDSDDRFVPKKNPELRKAIIAAREAAVPENYIQRVIEFARQGHTEIEFKTYDTDWDSDAYLTVSGQNSNNSVRITNDFVKAVEADGPWALTMRTNGAIAEETSARELWDKIGYAAWACADPGLQFDTTINEWHTCGVSGRINASNPCSEYMFLDDTACNLASLNLMAFQRADGTVDVDAFEHAVRLWTVVLEISVLMAQFPSKEIAQLSYEFRTLGLGFANIGGLLMASGHSYDSDEGRAICGAITAIMTGVAYSTSAEMAEELGAFPRYDENRDEMLRVIANHRLAAHGEQVGYEGLSILPVPLDHANCPQDDLAKAAVKAWDNAYELGQKHGYRNAQTSVIAPTGTIGLVMDCDTTGIEPDFALVKFKKLAGGGYFKIINRTVPLALSGLGYGEEQVEDIVGYAVGYGTLKDAPGVNHKDLQAKGFTGDAIEALEGALASSFDIKFAFNKWTLGEDFCRETLGLSDAQLDDLGFDMLAHLGFEKSDIEAANAYCCGAMTLEGAPHLKEEHLPVFDCANPCGRIGKRFLSAESHIRMMAAAQPFITGAISKTINMPSNATVEDCKDAYLLSWRLGLKANALYRDGSKLSQPLQSALLDDDDMVEDIVDAPRAAAAPVIAEKIVERVIEKVAERQRLPTRRKGYTQKAIVGGHKVYLRTGEYEDGRLGEIFIDMHKEGAAFRSLMNNFAIAISIGLQYGVPLEEFVEAFTFTRFEPSGIVEGNDTIKMATSVLDYIFREVAISYLGRDDLAHAEPGDMLPDTLGRGVHEDDGGEASTADAIAAIQKVASTGFMRSSKLLVFSGGAEQTETKVTANSAATDSQGQVVADGAATVSAVAVQAAVVEEVETRLDQIREAKAKGYEGDACGECGNFTLVRNGTCMKCVTCGATSGCS
;
A
#
# COMPACT_ATOMS: atom_id res chain seq x y z
N MET A 1 -44.04 7.66 -3.10
CA MET A 1 -43.96 6.44 -2.28
C MET A 1 -44.63 6.62 -0.92
N ARG A 2 -45.07 5.51 -0.31
CA ARG A 2 -45.59 5.46 1.06
C ARG A 2 -44.50 5.18 2.08
N PHE A 3 -44.56 5.89 3.21
CA PHE A 3 -43.68 5.71 4.35
C PHE A 3 -44.50 5.34 5.59
N THR A 4 -43.89 4.54 6.47
CA THR A 4 -44.51 4.13 7.74
C THR A 4 -43.59 4.55 8.87
N ARG A 5 -44.17 5.01 9.98
CA ARG A 5 -43.37 5.32 11.18
C ARG A 5 -42.90 4.02 11.81
N HIS A 6 -41.61 3.95 12.15
CA HIS A 6 -41.01 2.81 12.82
C HIS A 6 -40.25 3.25 14.08
N PHE A 7 -39.40 4.28 13.97
CA PHE A 7 -38.66 4.82 15.12
C PHE A 7 -39.37 5.98 15.81
N THR A 8 -40.26 6.68 15.10
CA THR A 8 -40.89 7.92 15.58
C THR A 8 -42.37 7.76 15.92
N LYS A 9 -42.91 8.72 16.68
CA LYS A 9 -44.34 8.80 17.03
C LYS A 9 -45.01 9.95 16.30
N ASP A 10 -46.30 9.79 16.05
CA ASP A 10 -47.09 10.81 15.37
C ASP A 10 -47.32 12.04 16.26
N ASN A 11 -47.29 13.24 15.67
CA ASN A 11 -47.48 14.54 16.35
C ASN A 11 -46.51 14.84 17.51
N SER A 12 -45.30 14.25 17.51
CA SER A 12 -44.21 14.58 18.45
C SER A 12 -42.94 14.88 17.67
N SER A 13 -42.11 15.81 18.15
CA SER A 13 -40.78 16.00 17.57
C SER A 13 -39.91 14.78 17.89
N PRO A 14 -39.11 14.26 16.94
CA PRO A 14 -38.12 13.22 17.23
C PRO A 14 -37.16 13.56 18.37
N TYR A 15 -36.91 14.86 18.60
CA TYR A 15 -36.03 15.33 19.67
C TYR A 15 -36.67 15.32 21.06
N ASP A 16 -38.00 15.24 21.18
CA ASP A 16 -38.69 15.28 22.47
C ASP A 16 -38.34 14.06 23.35
N GLU A 17 -37.94 12.95 22.73
CA GLU A 17 -37.55 11.71 23.41
C GLU A 17 -36.03 11.56 23.56
N ILE A 18 -35.25 12.57 23.15
CA ILE A 18 -33.78 12.55 23.16
C ILE A 18 -33.28 13.63 24.12
N GLU A 19 -32.50 13.22 25.12
CA GLU A 19 -31.87 14.18 26.04
C GLU A 19 -30.67 14.85 25.35
N PHE A 20 -30.60 16.18 25.36
CA PHE A 20 -29.46 16.95 24.84
C PHE A 20 -28.68 17.60 25.99
N ARG A 21 -27.35 17.68 25.85
CA ARG A 21 -26.44 18.34 26.78
C ARG A 21 -25.58 19.39 26.08
N GLN A 22 -25.08 20.34 26.87
CA GLN A 22 -24.06 21.29 26.44
C GLN A 22 -22.67 20.70 26.72
N THR A 23 -21.74 20.88 25.78
CA THR A 23 -20.32 20.49 25.96
C THR A 23 -19.40 21.50 25.28
N THR A 24 -18.08 21.34 25.47
CA THR A 24 -17.04 22.15 24.82
C THR A 24 -16.12 21.24 24.03
N SER A 25 -15.76 21.64 22.80
CA SER A 25 -14.72 21.00 22.00
C SER A 25 -13.49 21.91 21.98
N GLU A 26 -12.35 21.44 22.50
CA GLU A 26 -11.08 22.17 22.45
C GLU A 26 -9.94 21.33 21.88
N ILE A 27 -9.03 21.97 21.14
CA ILE A 27 -7.75 21.39 20.72
C ILE A 27 -6.64 22.27 21.25
N ARG A 28 -5.69 21.65 21.94
CA ARG A 28 -4.46 22.30 22.42
C ARG A 28 -3.25 21.70 21.71
N ASN A 29 -2.27 22.54 21.42
CA ASN A 29 -0.93 22.10 21.07
C ASN A 29 -0.25 21.43 22.28
N PRO A 30 0.81 20.64 22.07
CA PRO A 30 1.60 20.04 23.14
C PRO A 30 2.19 21.04 24.14
N ASP A 31 2.39 22.29 23.73
CA ASP A 31 2.85 23.39 24.58
C ASP A 31 1.72 24.04 25.42
N GLY A 32 0.48 23.52 25.29
CA GLY A 32 -0.72 24.00 25.98
C GLY A 32 -1.47 25.13 25.28
N SER A 33 -0.95 25.67 24.16
CA SER A 33 -1.61 26.74 23.40
C SER A 33 -2.87 26.25 22.67
N LEU A 34 -3.90 27.09 22.60
CA LEU A 34 -5.19 26.76 22.00
C LEU A 34 -5.16 26.85 20.47
N VAL A 35 -5.52 25.76 19.79
CA VAL A 35 -5.61 25.67 18.32
C VAL A 35 -7.03 25.91 17.84
N PHE A 36 -8.01 25.36 18.55
CA PHE A 36 -9.43 25.47 18.22
C PHE A 36 -10.26 25.36 19.50
N GLN A 37 -11.35 26.13 19.57
CA GLN A 37 -12.31 26.05 20.66
C GLN A 37 -13.71 26.32 20.11
N ALA A 38 -14.67 25.50 20.55
CA ALA A 38 -16.10 25.73 20.40
C ALA A 38 -16.77 25.44 21.75
N GLU A 39 -17.21 26.49 22.43
CA GLU A 39 -17.90 26.44 23.72
C GLU A 39 -19.41 26.31 23.53
N ASP A 40 -20.09 25.75 24.54
CA ASP A 40 -21.55 25.67 24.62
C ASP A 40 -22.20 25.07 23.35
N ILE A 41 -21.65 23.94 22.88
CA ILE A 41 -22.24 23.18 21.77
C ILE A 41 -23.31 22.21 22.29
N GLU A 42 -24.48 22.20 21.65
CA GLU A 42 -25.59 21.32 22.01
C GLU A 42 -25.54 20.01 21.21
N VAL A 43 -25.50 18.88 21.91
CA VAL A 43 -25.36 17.54 21.33
C VAL A 43 -26.24 16.53 22.09
N PRO A 44 -26.67 15.41 21.46
CA PRO A 44 -27.35 14.35 22.20
C PRO A 44 -26.48 13.82 23.35
N SER A 45 -27.09 13.53 24.50
CA SER A 45 -26.37 13.26 25.74
C SER A 45 -25.59 11.94 25.73
N ASN A 46 -26.05 10.99 24.91
CA ASN A 46 -25.42 9.69 24.70
C ASN A 46 -24.19 9.72 23.78
N TRP A 47 -23.94 10.81 23.05
CA TRP A 47 -22.77 10.93 22.17
C TRP A 47 -21.48 11.02 22.98
N SER A 48 -20.45 10.30 22.54
CA SER A 48 -19.12 10.40 23.13
C SER A 48 -18.51 11.79 22.88
N GLN A 49 -17.55 12.19 23.71
CA GLN A 49 -16.82 13.44 23.50
C GLN A 49 -16.10 13.45 22.13
N VAL A 50 -15.60 12.30 21.67
CA VAL A 50 -14.93 12.17 20.36
C VAL A 50 -15.90 12.48 19.22
N ALA A 51 -17.13 11.96 19.27
CA ALA A 51 -18.15 12.26 18.27
C ALA A 51 -18.52 13.75 18.28
N CYS A 52 -18.63 14.35 19.46
CA CYS A 52 -18.91 15.78 19.63
C CYS A 52 -17.79 16.66 19.05
N ASP A 53 -16.53 16.31 19.33
CA ASP A 53 -15.35 17.01 18.81
C ASP A 53 -15.28 16.91 17.28
N VAL A 54 -15.55 15.73 16.71
CA VAL A 54 -15.59 15.53 15.25
C VAL A 54 -16.68 16.39 14.61
N LEU A 55 -17.89 16.40 15.20
CA LEU A 55 -19.01 17.21 14.73
C LEU A 55 -18.63 18.70 14.73
N ALA A 56 -18.13 19.22 15.85
CA ALA A 56 -17.80 20.65 15.99
C ALA A 56 -16.61 21.08 15.12
N GLN A 57 -15.58 20.26 15.02
CA GLN A 57 -14.35 20.62 14.30
C GLN A 57 -14.50 20.54 12.78
N LYS A 58 -15.27 19.56 12.30
CA LYS A 58 -15.36 19.23 10.88
C LYS A 58 -16.70 19.59 10.25
N TYR A 59 -17.82 19.34 10.92
CA TYR A 59 -19.14 19.36 10.29
C TYR A 59 -19.99 20.59 10.61
N PHE A 60 -19.75 21.25 11.75
CA PHE A 60 -20.33 22.56 12.00
C PHE A 60 -19.80 23.59 11.01
N ARG A 61 -20.73 24.30 10.38
CA ARG A 61 -20.42 25.46 9.57
C ARG A 61 -19.87 26.54 10.49
N LYS A 62 -18.60 26.91 10.28
CA LYS A 62 -17.87 27.82 11.17
C LYS A 62 -18.23 29.30 11.02
N ALA A 63 -18.83 29.70 9.91
CA ALA A 63 -19.18 31.09 9.63
C ALA A 63 -20.24 31.21 8.52
N GLY A 64 -20.92 32.35 8.52
CA GLY A 64 -21.89 32.73 7.49
C GLY A 64 -23.30 32.18 7.71
N VAL A 65 -23.58 31.63 8.90
CA VAL A 65 -24.94 31.21 9.27
C VAL A 65 -25.69 32.43 9.81
N PRO A 66 -26.81 32.86 9.21
CA PRO A 66 -27.55 34.03 9.70
C PRO A 66 -28.13 33.78 11.10
N ALA A 67 -28.01 34.75 11.99
CA ALA A 67 -28.56 34.66 13.35
C ALA A 67 -30.09 34.69 13.36
N LYS A 68 -30.71 35.31 12.34
CA LYS A 68 -32.17 35.32 12.14
C LYS A 68 -32.51 34.98 10.68
N LEU A 69 -33.53 34.17 10.52
CA LEU A 69 -33.98 33.65 9.23
C LEU A 69 -35.46 33.98 9.03
N GLN A 70 -35.82 34.27 7.78
CA GLN A 70 -37.21 34.35 7.32
C GLN A 70 -37.47 33.22 6.31
N LYS A 71 -38.71 32.74 6.25
CA LYS A 71 -39.12 31.68 5.31
C LYS A 71 -39.51 32.29 3.96
N VAL A 72 -39.08 31.66 2.87
CA VAL A 72 -39.48 32.06 1.52
C VAL A 72 -40.69 31.24 1.09
N LYS A 73 -41.80 31.94 0.81
CA LYS A 73 -43.02 31.31 0.33
C LYS A 73 -42.80 30.64 -1.04
N GLU A 74 -43.07 29.35 -1.12
CA GLU A 74 -43.10 28.54 -2.35
C GLU A 74 -44.48 27.88 -2.45
N ASP A 75 -45.29 28.24 -3.45
CA ASP A 75 -46.71 27.83 -3.52
C ASP A 75 -46.91 26.32 -3.75
N ASP A 76 -45.89 25.62 -4.28
CA ASP A 76 -45.85 24.19 -4.58
C ASP A 76 -45.18 23.35 -3.48
N VAL A 77 -44.72 23.97 -2.40
CA VAL A 77 -44.03 23.33 -1.27
C VAL A 77 -44.83 23.57 0.02
N PRO A 78 -45.01 22.56 0.89
CA PRO A 78 -45.65 22.75 2.19
C PRO A 78 -44.96 23.82 3.04
N GLU A 79 -45.74 24.59 3.81
CA GLU A 79 -45.25 25.75 4.58
C GLU A 79 -44.09 25.39 5.54
N TRP A 80 -44.17 24.22 6.19
CA TRP A 80 -43.13 23.76 7.11
C TRP A 80 -41.80 23.41 6.42
N LEU A 81 -41.84 23.15 5.11
CA LEU A 81 -40.70 22.74 4.29
C LEU A 81 -40.11 23.90 3.45
N TRP A 82 -40.64 25.12 3.60
CA TRP A 82 -40.11 26.31 2.95
C TRP A 82 -38.66 26.58 3.36
N ARG A 83 -37.86 27.01 2.37
CA ARG A 83 -36.46 27.38 2.58
C ARG A 83 -36.32 28.65 3.42
N GLY A 84 -35.21 28.74 4.15
CA GLY A 84 -34.81 29.92 4.92
C GLY A 84 -33.89 30.85 4.14
N VAL A 85 -33.98 32.15 4.40
CA VAL A 85 -33.02 33.18 3.94
C VAL A 85 -32.72 34.15 5.08
N PRO A 86 -31.60 34.89 5.03
CA PRO A 86 -31.31 35.94 6.00
C PRO A 86 -32.48 36.92 6.16
N ASP A 87 -32.85 37.20 7.41
CA ASP A 87 -33.80 38.28 7.73
C ASP A 87 -33.03 39.58 8.00
N ASP A 88 -32.68 40.28 6.92
CA ASP A 88 -31.88 41.50 6.97
C ASP A 88 -32.57 42.61 7.79
N GLU A 89 -33.91 42.66 7.81
CA GLU A 89 -34.67 43.63 8.60
C GLU A 89 -34.56 43.33 10.10
N ALA A 90 -34.75 42.06 10.49
CA ALA A 90 -34.64 41.66 11.90
C ALA A 90 -33.21 41.70 12.43
N MET A 91 -32.20 41.66 11.54
CA MET A 91 -30.77 41.73 11.88
C MET A 91 -30.19 43.15 11.77
N ALA A 92 -30.93 44.12 11.21
CA ALA A 92 -30.44 45.48 10.95
C ALA A 92 -29.88 46.18 12.20
N ASP A 93 -30.47 45.92 13.37
CA ASP A 93 -30.08 46.51 14.66
C ASP A 93 -28.99 45.71 15.41
N SER A 94 -28.57 44.55 14.90
CA SER A 94 -27.52 43.70 15.53
C SER A 94 -26.13 44.11 15.04
N ALA A 95 -25.09 43.91 15.86
CA ALA A 95 -23.71 44.17 15.44
C ALA A 95 -23.32 43.22 14.29
N LYS A 96 -22.45 43.65 13.36
CA LYS A 96 -22.14 42.87 12.14
C LYS A 96 -21.58 41.47 12.42
N ASP A 97 -20.83 41.33 13.51
CA ASP A 97 -20.26 40.09 14.03
C ASP A 97 -21.29 39.19 14.72
N GLU A 98 -22.45 39.73 15.13
CA GLU A 98 -23.57 38.99 15.68
C GLU A 98 -24.61 38.59 14.62
N GLN A 99 -24.56 39.20 13.42
CA GLN A 99 -25.48 38.90 12.33
C GLN A 99 -25.21 37.53 11.69
N PHE A 100 -23.94 37.12 11.63
CA PHE A 100 -23.53 35.85 11.02
C PHE A 100 -22.64 35.06 11.98
N VAL A 101 -23.17 33.93 12.43
CA VAL A 101 -22.59 33.07 13.45
C VAL A 101 -22.14 31.73 12.85
N SER A 102 -21.68 30.82 13.72
CA SER A 102 -21.44 29.41 13.42
C SER A 102 -22.65 28.54 13.80
N GLU A 103 -22.71 27.31 13.28
CA GLU A 103 -23.54 26.27 13.88
C GLU A 103 -23.02 25.95 15.29
N SER A 104 -23.94 25.76 16.24
CA SER A 104 -23.64 25.44 17.64
C SER A 104 -24.49 24.30 18.20
N SER A 105 -25.47 23.79 17.44
CA SER A 105 -26.30 22.65 17.85
C SER A 105 -26.32 21.56 16.79
N ALA A 106 -26.22 20.31 17.22
CA ALA A 106 -26.38 19.13 16.37
C ALA A 106 -27.75 19.12 15.66
N LYS A 107 -28.80 19.65 16.30
CA LYS A 107 -30.15 19.76 15.70
C LYS A 107 -30.12 20.57 14.41
N GLN A 108 -29.34 21.65 14.35
CA GLN A 108 -29.20 22.48 13.14
C GLN A 108 -28.67 21.65 11.97
N VAL A 109 -27.67 20.79 12.23
CA VAL A 109 -27.08 19.91 11.23
C VAL A 109 -28.08 18.83 10.79
N PHE A 110 -28.75 18.17 11.73
CA PHE A 110 -29.74 17.15 11.43
C PHE A 110 -30.92 17.70 10.63
N ASP A 111 -31.43 18.87 11.03
CA ASP A 111 -32.56 19.54 10.38
C ASP A 111 -32.19 20.01 8.97
N ARG A 112 -31.00 20.59 8.76
CA ARG A 112 -30.61 21.00 7.39
C ARG A 112 -30.40 19.81 6.46
N LEU A 113 -29.88 18.70 6.95
CA LEU A 113 -29.68 17.49 6.15
C LEU A 113 -31.03 16.85 5.80
N ALA A 114 -31.79 16.44 6.82
CA ALA A 114 -33.08 15.79 6.65
C ALA A 114 -34.09 16.68 5.91
N GLY A 115 -34.09 17.98 6.21
CA GLY A 115 -35.00 18.94 5.59
C GLY A 115 -34.69 19.17 4.12
N THR A 116 -33.41 19.24 3.74
CA THR A 116 -33.03 19.37 2.33
C THR A 116 -33.34 18.12 1.52
N TRP A 117 -33.08 16.93 2.07
CA TRP A 117 -33.50 15.69 1.42
C TRP A 117 -35.02 15.63 1.26
N THR A 118 -35.77 16.05 2.28
CA THR A 118 -37.24 16.07 2.19
C THR A 118 -37.73 17.10 1.16
N TYR A 119 -37.11 18.28 1.10
CA TYR A 119 -37.44 19.33 0.14
C TYR A 119 -37.25 18.86 -1.31
N TRP A 120 -36.09 18.29 -1.62
CA TRP A 120 -35.82 17.76 -2.96
C TRP A 120 -36.61 16.48 -3.26
N GLY A 121 -36.87 15.65 -2.24
CA GLY A 121 -37.76 14.50 -2.36
C GLY A 121 -39.20 14.90 -2.70
N TRP A 122 -39.70 15.98 -2.09
CA TRP A 122 -41.01 16.55 -2.40
C TRP A 122 -41.06 17.06 -3.84
N LYS A 123 -40.09 17.90 -4.23
CA LYS A 123 -40.01 18.43 -5.60
C LYS A 123 -39.83 17.34 -6.66
N GLY A 124 -39.09 16.29 -6.33
CA GLY A 124 -38.87 15.13 -7.21
C GLY A 124 -39.98 14.08 -7.20
N GLY A 125 -41.06 14.28 -6.43
CA GLY A 125 -42.22 13.37 -6.42
C GLY A 125 -42.01 12.05 -5.67
N TYR A 126 -41.08 11.98 -4.71
CA TYR A 126 -40.78 10.74 -3.96
C TYR A 126 -41.83 10.39 -2.90
N PHE A 127 -42.72 11.32 -2.54
CA PHE A 127 -43.72 11.15 -1.49
C PHE A 127 -45.14 11.14 -2.08
N ASP A 128 -45.99 10.19 -1.67
CA ASP A 128 -47.39 10.13 -2.11
C ASP A 128 -48.25 11.24 -1.48
N SER A 129 -47.84 11.72 -0.29
CA SER A 129 -48.55 12.72 0.49
C SER A 129 -47.63 13.57 1.37
N GLU A 130 -48.14 14.69 1.88
CA GLU A 130 -47.42 15.51 2.87
C GLU A 130 -47.12 14.74 4.16
N ALA A 131 -48.01 13.83 4.55
CA ALA A 131 -47.80 12.97 5.72
C ALA A 131 -46.60 12.03 5.51
N ASP A 132 -46.43 11.48 4.31
CA ASP A 132 -45.28 10.64 3.97
C ASP A 132 -43.96 11.43 4.05
N ALA A 133 -43.96 12.67 3.54
CA ALA A 133 -42.80 13.57 3.63
C ALA A 133 -42.46 13.92 5.09
N GLN A 134 -43.47 14.16 5.93
CA GLN A 134 -43.27 14.41 7.36
C GLN A 134 -42.72 13.18 8.09
N ILE A 135 -43.25 11.98 7.82
CA ILE A 135 -42.74 10.72 8.38
C ILE A 135 -41.27 10.55 8.01
N TYR A 136 -40.93 10.69 6.73
CA TYR A 136 -39.54 10.61 6.28
C TYR A 136 -38.63 11.61 6.99
N PHE A 137 -39.06 12.88 7.08
CA PHE A 137 -38.30 13.92 7.79
C PHE A 137 -38.07 13.60 9.27
N ASP A 138 -39.08 13.06 9.94
CA ASP A 138 -39.00 12.70 11.35
C ASP A 138 -38.07 11.49 11.58
N GLU A 139 -38.25 10.42 10.81
CA GLU A 139 -37.44 9.20 10.90
C GLU A 139 -35.95 9.51 10.63
N MET A 140 -35.65 10.33 9.61
CA MET A 140 -34.27 10.71 9.29
C MET A 140 -33.59 11.50 10.42
N ARG A 141 -34.30 12.42 11.07
CA ARG A 141 -33.78 13.17 12.23
C ARG A 141 -33.53 12.25 13.42
N TYR A 142 -34.43 11.31 13.68
CA TYR A 142 -34.26 10.31 14.72
C TYR A 142 -32.99 9.48 14.47
N MET A 143 -32.84 8.94 13.26
CA MET A 143 -31.70 8.09 12.90
C MET A 143 -30.36 8.81 13.00
N LEU A 144 -30.29 10.08 12.58
CA LEU A 144 -29.09 10.90 12.70
C LEU A 144 -28.74 11.17 14.18
N ALA A 145 -29.73 11.52 15.00
CA ALA A 145 -29.51 11.79 16.42
C ALA A 145 -29.09 10.54 17.21
N HIS A 146 -29.57 9.35 16.83
CA HIS A 146 -29.20 8.06 17.43
C HIS A 146 -27.96 7.41 16.79
N GLN A 147 -27.24 8.11 15.91
CA GLN A 147 -26.04 7.58 15.24
C GLN A 147 -26.28 6.24 14.50
N MET A 148 -27.51 6.01 14.03
CA MET A 148 -27.88 4.77 13.33
C MET A 148 -27.25 4.69 11.94
N ALA A 149 -26.93 5.84 11.37
CA ALA A 149 -26.32 5.97 10.06
C ALA A 149 -25.69 7.34 9.86
N ALA A 150 -24.73 7.42 8.94
CA ALA A 150 -24.13 8.67 8.53
C ALA A 150 -23.92 8.72 7.01
N PRO A 151 -24.20 9.85 6.35
CA PRO A 151 -23.81 10.06 4.97
C PRO A 151 -22.31 10.35 4.88
N ASN A 152 -21.75 10.23 3.68
CA ASN A 152 -20.39 10.65 3.38
C ASN A 152 -20.12 12.13 3.74
N SER A 153 -18.86 12.44 4.05
CA SER A 153 -18.48 13.78 4.55
C SER A 153 -18.92 14.98 3.68
N PRO A 154 -18.90 14.93 2.33
CA PRO A 154 -19.41 16.03 1.50
C PRO A 154 -20.88 16.41 1.76
N GLN A 155 -21.74 15.47 2.13
CA GLN A 155 -23.12 15.78 2.53
C GLN A 155 -23.14 16.67 3.78
N TRP A 156 -22.36 16.32 4.80
CA TRP A 156 -22.24 17.13 6.01
C TRP A 156 -21.74 18.54 5.70
N PHE A 157 -20.81 18.71 4.76
CA PHE A 157 -20.26 20.04 4.45
C PHE A 157 -21.19 20.91 3.61
N ASN A 158 -21.89 20.32 2.64
CA ASN A 158 -22.50 21.07 1.54
C ASN A 158 -24.04 21.02 1.54
N THR A 159 -24.64 19.95 2.05
CA THR A 159 -26.08 19.72 1.94
C THR A 159 -26.86 20.64 2.88
N GLY A 160 -27.82 21.38 2.31
CA GLY A 160 -28.76 22.20 3.05
C GLY A 160 -28.28 23.57 3.49
N LEU A 161 -27.07 23.99 3.11
CA LEU A 161 -26.61 25.35 3.39
C LEU A 161 -27.50 26.41 2.70
N HIS A 162 -27.87 26.19 1.45
CA HIS A 162 -28.79 27.07 0.73
C HIS A 162 -30.23 26.95 1.24
N TRP A 163 -30.74 25.73 1.43
CA TRP A 163 -32.12 25.50 1.86
C TRP A 163 -32.39 25.99 3.30
N ALA A 164 -31.50 25.70 4.25
CA ALA A 164 -31.72 26.07 5.65
C ALA A 164 -31.39 27.55 5.92
N TYR A 165 -30.32 28.06 5.32
CA TYR A 165 -29.74 29.35 5.70
C TYR A 165 -29.70 30.41 4.59
N GLY A 166 -30.07 30.07 3.35
CA GLY A 166 -29.97 30.98 2.21
C GLY A 166 -28.52 31.31 1.81
N ILE A 167 -27.55 30.49 2.21
CA ILE A 167 -26.14 30.68 1.85
C ILE A 167 -25.98 30.42 0.35
N ASP A 168 -25.38 31.39 -0.35
CA ASP A 168 -25.19 31.35 -1.80
C ASP A 168 -23.81 31.90 -2.22
N GLY A 169 -23.43 31.69 -3.48
CA GLY A 169 -22.18 32.15 -4.07
C GLY A 169 -22.14 31.97 -5.60
N PRO A 170 -21.20 32.65 -6.30
CA PRO A 170 -21.16 32.64 -7.76
C PRO A 170 -20.80 31.25 -8.31
N SER A 171 -21.43 30.87 -9.42
CA SER A 171 -21.12 29.65 -10.19
C SER A 171 -19.62 29.41 -10.38
N GLN A 172 -19.19 28.18 -10.16
CA GLN A 172 -17.79 27.75 -10.31
C GLN A 172 -17.56 26.87 -11.54
N GLY A 173 -18.50 26.85 -12.48
CA GLY A 173 -18.43 26.03 -13.70
C GLY A 173 -19.00 24.62 -13.55
N HIS A 174 -19.80 24.38 -12.51
CA HIS A 174 -20.54 23.14 -12.32
C HIS A 174 -21.76 23.05 -13.24
N HIS A 175 -22.24 21.82 -13.42
CA HIS A 175 -23.40 21.46 -14.22
C HIS A 175 -24.28 20.49 -13.43
N TYR A 176 -25.57 20.44 -13.77
CA TYR A 176 -26.53 19.48 -13.25
C TYR A 176 -27.51 19.12 -14.37
N VAL A 177 -28.27 18.04 -14.20
CA VAL A 177 -29.40 17.75 -15.09
C VAL A 177 -30.67 18.20 -14.40
N ASP A 178 -31.43 19.08 -15.04
CA ASP A 178 -32.74 19.48 -14.51
C ASP A 178 -33.67 18.26 -14.53
N PHE A 179 -34.14 17.85 -13.36
CA PHE A 179 -34.93 16.61 -13.23
C PHE A 179 -36.34 16.72 -13.86
N THR A 180 -36.82 17.93 -14.13
CA THR A 180 -38.13 18.18 -14.77
C THR A 180 -38.00 18.15 -16.29
N THR A 181 -36.98 18.81 -16.85
CA THR A 181 -36.79 18.88 -18.31
C THR A 181 -35.92 17.75 -18.86
N GLY A 182 -35.07 17.16 -18.02
CA GLY A 182 -34.02 16.21 -18.42
C GLY A 182 -32.83 16.86 -19.13
N GLU A 183 -32.74 18.19 -19.14
CA GLU A 183 -31.69 18.92 -19.87
C GLU A 183 -30.47 19.23 -18.99
N LEU A 184 -29.28 18.97 -19.54
CA LEU A 184 -28.02 19.35 -18.94
C LEU A 184 -27.91 20.88 -18.87
N THR A 185 -27.80 21.40 -17.65
CA THR A 185 -27.82 22.82 -17.35
C THR A 185 -26.56 23.23 -16.59
N ARG A 186 -26.04 24.41 -16.89
CA ARG A 186 -24.93 25.00 -16.14
C ARG A 186 -25.48 25.66 -14.88
N SER A 187 -24.88 25.39 -13.74
CA SER A 187 -25.31 25.98 -12.46
C SER A 187 -25.09 27.49 -12.45
N ASP A 188 -26.11 28.24 -12.00
CA ASP A 188 -26.02 29.69 -11.76
C ASP A 188 -25.45 30.01 -10.36
N SER A 189 -25.68 29.10 -9.41
CA SER A 189 -25.28 29.20 -8.00
C SER A 189 -24.27 28.10 -7.60
N ALA A 190 -23.42 28.40 -6.62
CA ALA A 190 -22.50 27.43 -6.02
C ALA A 190 -23.14 26.54 -4.93
N TYR A 191 -24.34 26.86 -4.42
CA TYR A 191 -24.92 26.18 -3.25
C TYR A 191 -26.38 25.76 -3.41
N GLU A 192 -27.12 26.32 -4.36
CA GLU A 192 -28.52 25.93 -4.62
C GLU A 192 -28.64 24.42 -4.87
N HIS A 193 -27.80 23.92 -5.77
CA HIS A 193 -27.51 22.51 -5.92
C HIS A 193 -26.24 22.17 -5.13
N PRO A 194 -26.27 21.31 -4.10
CA PRO A 194 -25.07 20.93 -3.37
C PRO A 194 -24.17 19.99 -4.18
N GLN A 195 -22.92 19.80 -3.75
CA GLN A 195 -22.05 18.68 -4.19
C GLN A 195 -22.00 17.61 -3.08
N PRO A 196 -22.97 16.67 -3.03
CA PRO A 196 -23.06 15.65 -1.98
C PRO A 196 -22.19 14.40 -2.26
N HIS A 197 -21.63 14.26 -3.45
CA HIS A 197 -20.90 13.05 -3.87
C HIS A 197 -19.46 13.06 -3.36
N ALA A 198 -18.96 11.91 -2.89
CA ALA A 198 -17.58 11.78 -2.43
C ALA A 198 -16.66 11.12 -3.44
N CYS A 199 -17.21 10.26 -4.29
CA CYS A 199 -16.43 9.36 -5.13
C CYS A 199 -16.72 9.64 -6.59
N PHE A 200 -15.66 9.78 -7.37
CA PHE A 200 -15.73 10.12 -8.78
C PHE A 200 -14.80 9.20 -9.57
N ILE A 201 -15.25 8.74 -10.72
CA ILE A 201 -14.42 8.10 -11.72
C ILE A 201 -14.34 9.05 -12.91
N GLN A 202 -13.15 9.30 -13.43
CA GLN A 202 -12.94 10.20 -14.56
C GLN A 202 -12.18 9.50 -15.66
N SER A 203 -12.59 9.74 -16.91
CA SER A 203 -11.80 9.33 -18.07
C SER A 203 -10.70 10.34 -18.39
N VAL A 204 -9.72 9.86 -19.16
CA VAL A 204 -8.68 10.69 -19.78
C VAL A 204 -8.39 10.14 -21.17
N ASP A 205 -8.33 11.05 -22.14
CA ASP A 205 -7.89 10.72 -23.48
C ASP A 205 -6.40 11.05 -23.66
N ASP A 206 -5.76 10.38 -24.62
CA ASP A 206 -4.34 10.56 -24.95
C ASP A 206 -4.10 11.83 -25.79
N ASP A 207 -4.53 12.96 -25.22
CA ASP A 207 -4.34 14.33 -25.70
C ASP A 207 -3.82 15.22 -24.56
N LEU A 208 -3.03 16.23 -24.88
CA LEU A 208 -2.43 17.11 -23.88
C LEU A 208 -3.39 18.19 -23.34
N VAL A 209 -4.11 18.92 -24.22
CA VAL A 209 -4.77 20.19 -23.87
C VAL A 209 -6.21 20.35 -24.35
N THR A 210 -6.75 19.41 -25.13
CA THR A 210 -8.16 19.46 -25.53
C THR A 210 -9.09 19.15 -24.35
N GLU A 211 -10.39 19.36 -24.54
CA GLU A 211 -11.43 18.87 -23.62
C GLU A 211 -11.23 17.35 -23.43
N ASN A 212 -11.32 16.88 -22.18
CA ASN A 212 -11.00 15.51 -21.75
C ASN A 212 -9.52 15.05 -21.88
N GLY A 213 -8.60 15.93 -22.31
CA GLY A 213 -7.16 15.64 -22.31
C GLY A 213 -6.52 15.67 -20.92
N ILE A 214 -5.22 15.38 -20.86
CA ILE A 214 -4.43 15.26 -19.62
C ILE A 214 -4.47 16.54 -18.77
N MET A 215 -4.29 17.73 -19.38
CA MET A 215 -4.30 18.98 -18.62
C MET A 215 -5.70 19.39 -18.15
N ASP A 216 -6.73 19.04 -18.91
CA ASP A 216 -8.12 19.27 -18.52
C ASP A 216 -8.53 18.38 -17.33
N LEU A 217 -8.07 17.13 -17.30
CA LEU A 217 -8.25 16.25 -16.14
C LEU A 217 -7.77 16.92 -14.85
N TRP A 218 -6.57 17.50 -14.83
CA TRP A 218 -6.05 18.18 -13.62
C TRP A 218 -6.94 19.35 -13.18
N VAL A 219 -7.54 20.08 -14.13
CA VAL A 219 -8.50 21.16 -13.82
C VAL A 219 -9.78 20.59 -13.21
N ARG A 220 -10.32 19.50 -13.77
CA ARG A 220 -11.51 18.82 -13.24
C ARG A 220 -11.25 18.23 -11.84
N GLU A 221 -10.12 17.58 -11.63
CA GLU A 221 -9.68 17.09 -10.32
C GLU A 221 -9.55 18.20 -9.29
N ALA A 222 -8.95 19.34 -9.67
CA ALA A 222 -8.81 20.48 -8.76
C ALA A 222 -10.18 21.01 -8.28
N ARG A 223 -11.19 21.03 -9.17
CA ARG A 223 -12.57 21.39 -8.79
C ARG A 223 -13.16 20.38 -7.81
N LEU A 224 -12.96 19.07 -8.02
CA LEU A 224 -13.43 18.03 -7.10
C LEU A 224 -12.78 18.14 -5.72
N PHE A 225 -11.45 18.29 -5.68
CA PHE A 225 -10.69 18.41 -4.43
C PHE A 225 -11.11 19.63 -3.62
N LYS A 226 -11.47 20.75 -4.26
CA LYS A 226 -11.97 21.96 -3.56
C LYS A 226 -13.18 21.67 -2.65
N TYR A 227 -14.06 20.74 -3.03
CA TYR A 227 -15.34 20.47 -2.34
C TYR A 227 -15.37 19.20 -1.48
N GLY A 228 -14.22 18.56 -1.23
CA GLY A 228 -14.14 17.42 -0.29
C GLY A 228 -14.23 16.04 -0.94
N SER A 229 -14.26 15.97 -2.27
CA SER A 229 -14.44 14.74 -3.04
C SER A 229 -13.09 14.18 -3.50
N GLY A 230 -13.05 12.87 -3.68
CA GLY A 230 -11.92 12.15 -4.25
C GLY A 230 -12.25 11.55 -5.62
N THR A 231 -11.21 11.27 -6.40
CA THR A 231 -11.36 10.85 -7.80
C THR A 231 -10.37 9.76 -8.19
N GLY A 232 -10.76 8.86 -9.09
CA GLY A 232 -9.85 7.91 -9.71
C GLY A 232 -9.96 7.89 -11.23
N THR A 233 -8.85 7.54 -11.88
CA THR A 233 -8.72 7.52 -13.33
C THR A 233 -7.83 6.36 -13.75
N ASN A 234 -8.22 5.67 -14.82
CA ASN A 234 -7.35 4.72 -15.50
C ASN A 234 -6.53 5.44 -16.56
N PHE A 235 -5.21 5.44 -16.39
CA PHE A 235 -4.27 6.15 -17.26
C PHE A 235 -3.77 5.29 -18.43
N SER A 236 -4.28 4.07 -18.59
CA SER A 236 -3.81 3.12 -19.59
C SER A 236 -4.09 3.54 -21.03
N LYS A 237 -4.96 4.54 -21.25
CA LYS A 237 -5.15 5.13 -22.59
C LYS A 237 -3.98 6.02 -23.00
N VAL A 238 -3.25 6.61 -22.05
CA VAL A 238 -2.13 7.50 -22.32
C VAL A 238 -0.96 6.69 -22.88
N ARG A 239 -0.38 7.12 -24.00
CA ARG A 239 0.71 6.38 -24.66
C ARG A 239 1.97 6.28 -23.80
N ALA A 240 2.69 5.17 -23.95
CA ALA A 240 3.90 4.89 -23.19
C ALA A 240 5.09 5.75 -23.61
N ASP A 241 6.14 5.73 -22.80
CA ASP A 241 7.43 6.36 -23.09
C ASP A 241 8.00 5.84 -24.42
N GLY A 242 8.48 6.77 -25.25
CA GLY A 242 9.07 6.40 -26.54
C GLY A 242 8.07 6.19 -27.70
N GLU A 243 6.76 6.09 -27.45
CA GLU A 243 5.75 5.98 -28.51
C GLU A 243 5.71 7.25 -29.40
N PRO A 244 5.44 7.13 -30.71
CA PRO A 244 5.52 8.25 -31.64
C PRO A 244 4.45 9.32 -31.40
N LEU A 245 4.79 10.58 -31.66
CA LEU A 245 3.87 11.73 -31.65
C LEU A 245 3.48 12.16 -33.07
N SER A 246 2.25 12.64 -33.24
CA SER A 246 1.72 13.08 -34.55
C SER A 246 2.49 14.25 -35.16
N GLY A 247 3.04 15.15 -34.33
CA GLY A 247 3.88 16.28 -34.75
C GLY A 247 5.35 15.95 -35.00
N GLY A 248 5.74 14.67 -34.90
CA GLY A 248 7.15 14.25 -34.86
C GLY A 248 7.72 14.26 -33.43
N GLY A 249 8.63 13.33 -33.13
CA GLY A 249 9.18 13.12 -31.79
C GLY A 249 8.62 11.88 -31.09
N LYS A 250 8.91 11.76 -29.79
CA LYS A 250 8.52 10.63 -28.94
C LYS A 250 7.83 11.13 -27.67
N SER A 251 6.87 10.36 -27.17
CA SER A 251 6.18 10.60 -25.91
C SER A 251 7.14 10.55 -24.73
N SER A 252 6.85 11.34 -23.69
CA SER A 252 7.51 11.29 -22.37
C SER A 252 6.99 10.17 -21.46
N GLY A 253 6.00 9.42 -21.93
CA GLY A 253 5.33 8.33 -21.20
C GLY A 253 4.40 8.80 -20.09
N LEU A 254 3.59 7.86 -19.60
CA LEU A 254 2.56 8.14 -18.60
C LEU A 254 3.17 8.61 -17.27
N MET A 255 4.32 8.06 -16.89
CA MET A 255 4.97 8.33 -15.60
C MET A 255 5.32 9.80 -15.42
N SER A 256 5.64 10.50 -16.51
CA SER A 256 5.93 11.94 -16.48
C SER A 256 4.70 12.75 -16.08
N PHE A 257 3.52 12.38 -16.58
CA PHE A 257 2.26 13.06 -16.27
C PHE A 257 1.74 12.69 -14.88
N LEU A 258 1.88 11.43 -14.45
CA LEU A 258 1.49 11.01 -13.10
C LEU A 258 2.24 11.81 -12.02
N LYS A 259 3.54 12.08 -12.22
CA LYS A 259 4.33 12.90 -11.29
C LYS A 259 3.82 14.33 -11.20
N ILE A 260 3.41 14.94 -12.31
CA ILE A 260 2.79 16.28 -12.31
C ILE A 260 1.49 16.25 -11.52
N GLY A 261 0.68 15.23 -11.78
CA GLY A 261 -0.59 15.02 -11.11
C GLY A 261 -0.52 14.87 -9.60
N ASP A 262 0.42 14.05 -9.16
CA ASP A 262 0.72 13.86 -7.75
C ASP A 262 1.08 15.19 -7.06
N ARG A 263 1.91 16.01 -7.71
CA ARG A 263 2.26 17.35 -7.19
C ARG A 263 1.07 18.30 -7.17
N ALA A 264 0.23 18.26 -8.19
CA ALA A 264 -1.00 19.06 -8.24
C ALA A 264 -1.96 18.69 -7.11
N ALA A 265 -2.17 17.39 -6.87
CA ALA A 265 -3.00 16.90 -5.77
C ALA A 265 -2.46 17.34 -4.39
N GLY A 266 -1.14 17.23 -4.17
CA GLY A 266 -0.50 17.66 -2.93
C GLY A 266 -0.59 19.17 -2.64
N ALA A 267 -0.73 20.00 -3.68
CA ALA A 267 -0.85 21.46 -3.55
C ALA A 267 -2.27 21.94 -3.18
N ILE A 268 -3.30 21.11 -3.38
CA ILE A 268 -4.70 21.50 -3.21
C ILE A 268 -5.24 21.02 -1.85
N LYS A 269 -5.67 21.96 -1.01
CA LYS A 269 -6.36 21.69 0.27
C LYS A 269 -7.86 21.80 0.10
N SER A 270 -8.60 20.89 0.73
CA SER A 270 -10.02 20.70 0.50
C SER A 270 -10.93 21.44 1.51
N GLY A 271 -11.99 22.10 1.02
CA GLY A 271 -13.13 22.55 1.84
C GLY A 271 -12.81 23.58 2.94
N GLY A 272 -11.73 24.35 2.83
CA GLY A 272 -11.31 25.29 3.89
C GLY A 272 -10.84 24.62 5.19
N THR A 273 -10.66 23.29 5.17
CA THR A 273 -10.09 22.48 6.26
C THR A 273 -8.75 21.88 5.80
N THR A 274 -7.97 21.31 6.72
CA THR A 274 -6.64 20.71 6.44
C THR A 274 -6.68 19.39 5.66
N ARG A 275 -7.80 19.01 5.03
CA ARG A 275 -7.96 17.72 4.34
C ARG A 275 -7.22 17.70 3.00
N ARG A 276 -6.31 16.73 2.83
CA ARG A 276 -5.57 16.45 1.58
C ARG A 276 -6.50 15.91 0.48
N ALA A 277 -6.13 16.15 -0.77
CA ALA A 277 -6.75 15.53 -1.94
C ALA A 277 -6.64 13.99 -1.86
N ALA A 278 -7.62 13.28 -2.42
CA ALA A 278 -7.64 11.82 -2.49
C ALA A 278 -7.76 11.39 -3.96
N LYS A 279 -6.72 10.74 -4.47
CA LYS A 279 -6.60 10.34 -5.88
C LYS A 279 -6.32 8.85 -6.02
N MET A 280 -6.97 8.17 -6.96
CA MET A 280 -6.59 6.82 -7.43
C MET A 280 -5.99 6.90 -8.83
N VAL A 281 -4.89 6.18 -9.03
CA VAL A 281 -4.26 5.96 -10.33
C VAL A 281 -4.34 4.47 -10.64
N VAL A 282 -5.04 4.14 -11.73
CA VAL A 282 -5.15 2.76 -12.24
C VAL A 282 -4.33 2.63 -13.53
N VAL A 283 -3.57 1.54 -13.63
CA VAL A 283 -2.84 1.15 -14.85
C VAL A 283 -3.09 -0.34 -15.12
N ASP A 284 -3.40 -0.67 -16.37
CA ASP A 284 -3.65 -2.02 -16.84
C ASP A 284 -2.33 -2.79 -16.96
N ILE A 285 -2.36 -4.08 -16.63
CA ILE A 285 -1.17 -4.94 -16.57
C ILE A 285 -0.45 -5.14 -17.92
N ASP A 286 -1.10 -4.80 -19.03
CA ASP A 286 -0.53 -4.89 -20.39
C ASP A 286 0.09 -3.56 -20.87
N HIS A 287 0.11 -2.52 -20.02
CA HIS A 287 0.65 -1.22 -20.41
C HIS A 287 2.20 -1.25 -20.49
N PRO A 288 2.86 -0.70 -21.53
CA PRO A 288 4.33 -0.78 -21.65
C PRO A 288 5.12 -0.10 -20.52
N ASP A 289 4.58 0.95 -19.90
CA ASP A 289 5.15 1.59 -18.70
C ASP A 289 4.74 0.92 -17.35
N VAL A 290 4.05 -0.23 -17.34
CA VAL A 290 3.51 -0.82 -16.11
C VAL A 290 4.58 -1.19 -15.09
N GLU A 291 5.74 -1.67 -15.52
CA GLU A 291 6.82 -2.01 -14.60
C GLU A 291 7.32 -0.80 -13.82
N LYS A 292 7.55 0.32 -14.53
CA LYS A 292 7.94 1.59 -13.91
C LYS A 292 6.87 2.10 -12.94
N PHE A 293 5.60 1.81 -13.21
CA PHE A 293 4.49 2.17 -12.35
C PHE A 293 4.46 1.33 -11.07
N ILE A 294 4.66 0.01 -11.18
CA ILE A 294 4.76 -0.91 -10.03
C ILE A 294 5.91 -0.49 -9.11
N ASP A 295 7.09 -0.21 -9.67
CA ASP A 295 8.29 0.13 -8.91
C ASP A 295 8.31 1.58 -8.41
N TRP A 296 7.34 2.42 -8.83
CA TRP A 296 7.40 3.86 -8.63
C TRP A 296 7.51 4.23 -7.15
N LYS A 297 6.57 3.79 -6.31
CA LYS A 297 6.55 4.14 -4.89
C LYS A 297 7.70 3.53 -4.12
N VAL A 298 8.10 2.30 -4.45
CA VAL A 298 9.28 1.65 -3.85
C VAL A 298 10.53 2.52 -4.04
N ALA A 299 10.77 2.99 -5.26
CA ALA A 299 11.90 3.85 -5.57
C ALA A 299 11.82 5.22 -4.86
N GLU A 300 10.62 5.75 -4.61
CA GLU A 300 10.44 7.03 -3.91
C GLU A 300 10.64 6.87 -2.39
N GLU A 301 10.21 5.77 -1.77
CA GLU A 301 10.53 5.45 -0.36
C GLU A 301 12.06 5.30 -0.16
N GLN A 302 12.75 4.63 -1.08
CA GLN A 302 14.21 4.50 -1.04
C GLN A 302 14.92 5.87 -1.12
N LYS A 303 14.37 6.82 -1.88
CA LYS A 303 14.90 8.20 -1.93
C LYS A 303 14.72 8.91 -0.59
N VAL A 304 13.56 8.77 0.06
CA VAL A 304 13.33 9.34 1.40
C VAL A 304 14.34 8.78 2.40
N ALA A 305 14.52 7.46 2.44
CA ALA A 305 15.49 6.81 3.31
C ALA A 305 16.93 7.34 3.08
N ALA A 306 17.33 7.51 1.82
CA ALA A 306 18.63 8.06 1.45
C ALA A 306 18.79 9.54 1.85
N LEU A 307 17.76 10.37 1.69
CA LEU A 307 17.77 11.78 2.07
C LEU A 307 17.88 11.96 3.59
N VAL A 308 17.08 11.23 4.35
CA VAL A 308 17.09 11.27 5.82
C VAL A 308 18.46 10.81 6.34
N SER A 309 18.89 9.61 5.97
CA SER A 309 20.15 9.04 6.44
C SER A 309 21.35 9.88 6.03
N GLY A 310 21.41 10.31 4.76
CA GLY A 310 22.48 11.15 4.25
C GLY A 310 22.56 12.50 4.95
N SER A 311 21.42 13.12 5.28
CA SER A 311 21.38 14.40 5.99
C SER A 311 21.89 14.30 7.43
N LYS A 312 21.47 13.26 8.17
CA LYS A 312 21.93 12.98 9.54
C LYS A 312 23.40 12.61 9.61
N MET A 313 23.88 11.78 8.67
CA MET A 313 25.31 11.45 8.56
C MET A 313 26.15 12.71 8.29
N CYS A 314 25.68 13.59 7.39
CA CYS A 314 26.35 14.87 7.14
C CYS A 314 26.40 15.72 8.40
N GLU A 315 25.27 15.94 9.09
CA GLU A 315 25.23 16.72 10.33
C GLU A 315 26.21 16.17 11.38
N LYS A 316 26.14 14.87 11.68
CA LYS A 316 26.99 14.19 12.68
C LYS A 316 28.47 14.39 12.38
N HIS A 317 28.91 14.09 11.16
CA HIS A 317 30.32 14.14 10.79
C HIS A 317 30.83 15.57 10.62
N LEU A 318 30.02 16.49 10.10
CA LEU A 318 30.39 17.90 9.95
C LEU A 318 30.50 18.60 11.32
N ASN A 319 29.57 18.35 12.24
CA ASN A 319 29.67 18.86 13.61
C ASN A 319 30.87 18.26 14.35
N ARG A 320 31.18 16.97 14.14
CA ARG A 320 32.40 16.36 14.70
C ARG A 320 33.68 17.01 14.16
N ILE A 321 33.73 17.33 12.87
CA ILE A 321 34.88 18.06 12.30
C ILE A 321 34.96 19.47 12.89
N MET A 322 33.83 20.17 13.04
CA MET A 322 33.76 21.50 13.64
C MET A 322 34.26 21.49 15.08
N SER A 323 33.78 20.55 15.91
CA SER A 323 34.17 20.44 17.31
C SER A 323 35.68 20.24 17.46
N VAL A 324 36.26 19.33 16.67
CA VAL A 324 37.70 19.05 16.68
C VAL A 324 38.52 20.22 16.16
N CYS A 325 37.97 21.04 15.25
CA CYS A 325 38.62 22.28 14.81
C CYS A 325 38.55 23.40 15.86
N CYS A 326 37.57 23.36 16.76
CA CYS A 326 37.42 24.35 17.84
C CYS A 326 38.30 24.04 19.06
N GLU A 327 38.79 22.80 19.18
CA GLU A 327 39.69 22.38 20.25
C GLU A 327 41.15 22.84 19.99
N GLY A 328 41.66 23.74 20.84
CA GLY A 328 43.05 24.20 20.88
C GLY A 328 43.31 25.61 20.34
N ASP A 329 44.42 26.25 20.73
CA ASP A 329 44.68 27.69 20.51
C ASP A 329 45.60 28.02 19.32
N SER A 330 45.98 27.04 18.50
CA SER A 330 46.94 27.20 17.40
C SER A 330 46.30 26.94 16.04
N ASP A 331 46.69 27.71 15.02
CA ASP A 331 46.25 27.53 13.61
C ASP A 331 46.56 26.13 13.04
N ASP A 332 47.46 25.38 13.67
CA ASP A 332 47.76 23.99 13.32
C ASP A 332 46.57 23.04 13.54
N ARG A 333 45.56 23.44 14.33
CA ARG A 333 44.31 22.67 14.55
C ARG A 333 43.50 22.46 13.28
N PHE A 334 43.64 23.34 12.28
CA PHE A 334 42.93 23.29 10.99
C PHE A 334 43.71 22.56 9.89
N VAL A 335 44.85 21.94 10.22
CA VAL A 335 45.71 21.28 9.25
C VAL A 335 45.68 19.77 9.52
N PRO A 336 45.05 18.94 8.65
CA PRO A 336 44.90 17.51 8.88
C PRO A 336 46.23 16.75 9.04
N LYS A 337 47.33 17.27 8.48
CA LYS A 337 48.67 16.66 8.67
C LYS A 337 49.25 16.90 10.07
N LYS A 338 48.76 17.91 10.79
CA LYS A 338 49.28 18.35 12.09
C LYS A 338 48.31 18.06 13.25
N ASN A 339 47.01 17.94 12.97
CA ASN A 339 45.98 17.53 13.92
C ASN A 339 45.51 16.09 13.61
N PRO A 340 45.99 15.07 14.37
CA PRO A 340 45.60 13.68 14.17
C PRO A 340 44.11 13.41 14.37
N GLU A 341 43.45 14.13 15.30
CA GLU A 341 42.02 13.98 15.55
C GLU A 341 41.19 14.55 14.41
N LEU A 342 41.61 15.69 13.84
CA LEU A 342 40.98 16.23 12.62
C LEU A 342 41.15 15.25 11.45
N ARG A 343 42.33 14.64 11.31
CA ARG A 343 42.56 13.62 10.29
C ARG A 343 41.64 12.42 10.45
N LYS A 344 41.43 11.92 11.67
CA LYS A 344 40.50 10.83 11.96
C LYS A 344 39.06 11.24 11.63
N ALA A 345 38.64 12.43 12.04
CA ALA A 345 37.30 12.95 11.74
C ALA A 345 37.04 13.08 10.23
N ILE A 346 38.04 13.53 9.46
CA ILE A 346 37.97 13.60 7.99
C ILE A 346 37.91 12.21 7.36
N ILE A 347 38.70 11.25 7.85
CA ILE A 347 38.66 9.86 7.35
C ILE A 347 37.27 9.26 7.61
N ALA A 348 36.75 9.39 8.83
CA ALA A 348 35.42 8.92 9.19
C ALA A 348 34.32 9.58 8.33
N ALA A 349 34.40 10.90 8.09
CA ALA A 349 33.47 11.60 7.21
C ALA A 349 33.53 11.09 5.76
N ARG A 350 34.72 10.75 5.25
CA ARG A 350 34.89 10.17 3.91
C ARG A 350 34.41 8.73 3.81
N GLU A 351 34.65 7.93 4.85
CA GLU A 351 34.11 6.57 4.98
C GLU A 351 32.57 6.61 5.01
N ALA A 352 32.00 7.64 5.63
CA ALA A 352 30.58 7.94 5.64
C ALA A 352 30.06 8.65 4.37
N ALA A 353 30.84 8.70 3.28
CA ALA A 353 30.48 9.31 2.00
C ALA A 353 30.08 10.82 2.06
N VAL A 354 30.51 11.56 3.08
CA VAL A 354 30.29 13.01 3.15
C VAL A 354 31.08 13.70 2.02
N PRO A 355 30.45 14.55 1.19
CA PRO A 355 31.15 15.18 0.07
C PRO A 355 32.31 16.08 0.51
N GLU A 356 33.45 15.95 -0.18
CA GLU A 356 34.70 16.64 0.19
C GLU A 356 34.55 18.17 0.26
N ASN A 357 33.69 18.77 -0.55
CA ASN A 357 33.45 20.20 -0.52
C ASN A 357 32.83 20.68 0.81
N TYR A 358 31.98 19.87 1.47
CA TYR A 358 31.42 20.19 2.78
C TYR A 358 32.48 20.08 3.88
N ILE A 359 33.31 19.03 3.83
CA ILE A 359 34.44 18.83 4.76
C ILE A 359 35.37 20.06 4.73
N GLN A 360 35.80 20.47 3.54
CA GLN A 360 36.68 21.63 3.38
C GLN A 360 35.99 22.93 3.83
N ARG A 361 34.69 23.08 3.55
CA ARG A 361 33.91 24.25 3.97
C ARG A 361 33.84 24.39 5.48
N VAL A 362 33.63 23.30 6.23
CA VAL A 362 33.59 23.33 7.70
C VAL A 362 34.93 23.75 8.29
N ILE A 363 36.04 23.18 7.79
CA ILE A 363 37.39 23.55 8.25
C ILE A 363 37.65 25.05 8.01
N GLU A 364 37.19 25.57 6.87
CA GLU A 364 37.34 26.98 6.54
C GLU A 364 36.43 27.89 7.39
N PHE A 365 35.20 27.47 7.70
CA PHE A 365 34.35 28.20 8.66
C PHE A 365 34.95 28.21 10.06
N ALA A 366 35.53 27.11 10.51
CA ALA A 366 36.22 27.06 11.80
C ALA A 366 37.42 28.03 11.83
N ARG A 367 38.15 28.18 10.71
CA ARG A 367 39.21 29.22 10.56
C ARG A 367 38.69 30.64 10.65
N GLN A 368 37.47 30.88 10.18
CA GLN A 368 36.81 32.19 10.23
C GLN A 368 36.21 32.52 11.60
N GLY A 369 36.30 31.60 12.57
CA GLY A 369 35.87 31.81 13.95
C GLY A 369 34.45 31.29 14.26
N HIS A 370 33.84 30.53 13.35
CA HIS A 370 32.59 29.84 13.65
C HIS A 370 32.84 28.64 14.58
N THR A 371 31.98 28.45 15.58
CA THR A 371 32.10 27.39 16.59
C THR A 371 31.07 26.28 16.43
N GLU A 372 30.03 26.52 15.64
CA GLU A 372 28.93 25.61 15.39
C GLU A 372 28.56 25.63 13.91
N ILE A 373 27.99 24.53 13.42
CA ILE A 373 27.39 24.45 12.10
C ILE A 373 25.98 23.89 12.23
N GLU A 374 25.01 24.68 11.79
CA GLU A 374 23.66 24.19 11.61
C GLU A 374 23.57 23.51 10.25
N PHE A 375 23.26 22.21 10.26
CA PHE A 375 23.00 21.44 9.04
C PHE A 375 21.57 20.91 9.12
N LYS A 376 20.71 21.36 8.21
CA LYS A 376 19.32 20.93 8.19
C LYS A 376 19.22 19.42 7.96
N THR A 377 18.66 18.71 8.92
CA THR A 377 18.30 17.29 8.80
C THR A 377 16.88 17.12 8.31
N TYR A 378 16.62 15.96 7.73
CA TYR A 378 15.28 15.52 7.39
C TYR A 378 14.87 14.37 8.31
N ASP A 379 13.56 14.15 8.44
CA ASP A 379 12.98 13.04 9.18
C ASP A 379 12.00 12.24 8.30
N THR A 380 11.50 11.15 8.87
CA THR A 380 10.56 10.23 8.22
C THR A 380 9.10 10.51 8.57
N ASP A 381 8.77 11.65 9.19
CA ASP A 381 7.34 12.01 9.33
C ASP A 381 6.76 12.23 7.92
N TRP A 382 5.51 11.82 7.71
CA TRP A 382 4.90 11.85 6.38
C TRP A 382 4.67 13.28 5.86
N ASP A 383 4.65 14.26 6.76
CA ASP A 383 4.59 15.69 6.45
C ASP A 383 5.97 16.36 6.38
N SER A 384 7.05 15.56 6.48
CA SER A 384 8.42 16.06 6.44
C SER A 384 8.81 16.61 5.08
N ASP A 385 9.80 17.51 5.10
CA ASP A 385 10.40 18.04 3.88
C ASP A 385 10.97 16.94 2.97
N ALA A 386 11.40 15.79 3.50
CA ALA A 386 11.86 14.68 2.66
C ALA A 386 10.70 14.09 1.85
N TYR A 387 9.58 13.77 2.49
CA TYR A 387 8.39 13.27 1.79
C TYR A 387 7.80 14.31 0.82
N LEU A 388 7.91 15.59 1.14
CA LEU A 388 7.52 16.68 0.22
C LEU A 388 8.44 16.79 -1.00
N THR A 389 9.63 16.19 -1.04
CA THR A 389 10.53 16.25 -2.23
C THR A 389 10.38 15.07 -3.18
N VAL A 390 9.77 13.97 -2.75
CA VAL A 390 9.50 12.78 -3.58
C VAL A 390 8.11 12.84 -4.24
N SER A 391 7.86 11.93 -5.17
CA SER A 391 6.58 11.84 -5.91
C SER A 391 5.80 10.58 -5.55
N GLY A 392 4.53 10.52 -5.98
CA GLY A 392 3.65 9.37 -5.83
C GLY A 392 3.00 9.24 -4.45
N GLN A 393 3.13 10.24 -3.58
CA GLN A 393 2.67 10.18 -2.18
C GLN A 393 1.22 10.68 -1.99
N ASN A 394 0.65 11.34 -3.00
CA ASN A 394 -0.69 11.94 -2.96
C ASN A 394 -1.71 11.13 -3.80
N SER A 395 -1.35 9.93 -4.25
CA SER A 395 -2.26 8.99 -4.89
C SER A 395 -2.16 7.60 -4.29
N ASN A 396 -3.28 6.88 -4.29
CA ASN A 396 -3.30 5.43 -4.21
C ASN A 396 -3.04 4.86 -5.61
N ASN A 397 -2.25 3.80 -5.71
CA ASN A 397 -1.90 3.19 -6.98
C ASN A 397 -2.49 1.78 -7.04
N SER A 398 -3.11 1.42 -8.15
CA SER A 398 -3.60 0.06 -8.37
C SER A 398 -3.26 -0.43 -9.77
N VAL A 399 -2.88 -1.69 -9.86
CA VAL A 399 -2.73 -2.40 -11.13
C VAL A 399 -3.98 -3.20 -11.40
N ARG A 400 -4.47 -3.11 -12.63
CA ARG A 400 -5.67 -3.79 -13.08
C ARG A 400 -5.31 -5.02 -13.89
N ILE A 401 -5.71 -6.19 -13.39
CA ILE A 401 -5.30 -7.49 -13.94
C ILE A 401 -6.50 -8.28 -14.45
N THR A 402 -6.31 -9.07 -15.50
CA THR A 402 -7.34 -9.95 -16.08
C THR A 402 -7.18 -11.39 -15.58
N ASN A 403 -8.23 -12.21 -15.74
CA ASN A 403 -8.14 -13.64 -15.45
C ASN A 403 -7.07 -14.33 -16.33
N ASP A 404 -6.84 -13.84 -17.55
CA ASP A 404 -5.84 -14.42 -18.44
C ASP A 404 -4.41 -14.13 -17.99
N PHE A 405 -4.16 -12.95 -17.40
CA PHE A 405 -2.88 -12.66 -16.76
C PHE A 405 -2.60 -13.62 -15.60
N VAL A 406 -3.56 -13.81 -14.70
CA VAL A 406 -3.37 -14.72 -13.54
C VAL A 406 -3.15 -16.17 -13.99
N LYS A 407 -3.88 -16.63 -15.03
CA LYS A 407 -3.62 -17.95 -15.64
C LYS A 407 -2.23 -18.04 -16.26
N ALA A 408 -1.75 -16.97 -16.90
CA ALA A 408 -0.39 -16.91 -17.44
C ALA A 408 0.66 -16.95 -16.31
N VAL A 409 0.41 -16.31 -15.17
CA VAL A 409 1.25 -16.43 -13.96
C VAL A 409 1.29 -17.88 -13.48
N GLU A 410 0.14 -18.55 -13.32
CA GLU A 410 0.08 -19.95 -12.88
C GLU A 410 0.78 -20.90 -13.86
N ALA A 411 0.69 -20.63 -15.16
CA ALA A 411 1.30 -21.42 -16.23
C ALA A 411 2.77 -21.06 -16.53
N ASP A 412 3.33 -20.06 -15.86
CA ASP A 412 4.67 -19.50 -16.16
C ASP A 412 4.83 -19.06 -17.63
N GLY A 413 3.77 -18.45 -18.17
CA GLY A 413 3.67 -18.04 -19.57
C GLY A 413 4.16 -16.61 -19.84
N PRO A 414 4.39 -16.28 -21.13
CA PRO A 414 4.71 -14.91 -21.54
C PRO A 414 3.50 -13.98 -21.40
N TRP A 415 3.76 -12.70 -21.24
CA TRP A 415 2.78 -11.62 -21.21
C TRP A 415 3.22 -10.47 -22.13
N ALA A 416 2.32 -10.05 -23.02
CA ALA A 416 2.62 -9.02 -24.01
C ALA A 416 2.23 -7.62 -23.50
N LEU A 417 3.18 -6.69 -23.52
CA LEU A 417 2.96 -5.28 -23.27
C LEU A 417 2.61 -4.58 -24.59
N THR A 418 1.47 -3.89 -24.64
CA THR A 418 0.85 -3.44 -25.90
C THR A 418 0.86 -1.92 -26.06
N MET A 419 1.45 -1.41 -27.15
CA MET A 419 1.47 0.01 -27.49
C MET A 419 0.05 0.59 -27.66
N ARG A 420 -0.19 1.80 -27.13
CA ARG A 420 -1.53 2.42 -27.19
C ARG A 420 -1.83 3.08 -28.53
N THR A 421 -0.80 3.44 -29.30
CA THR A 421 -0.97 4.11 -30.59
C THR A 421 -1.37 3.19 -31.75
N ASN A 422 -0.92 1.93 -31.76
CA ASN A 422 -1.14 1.02 -32.89
C ASN A 422 -1.47 -0.43 -32.49
N GLY A 423 -1.50 -0.77 -31.19
CA GLY A 423 -1.78 -2.12 -30.71
C GLY A 423 -0.68 -3.15 -30.97
N ALA A 424 0.52 -2.73 -31.40
CA ALA A 424 1.65 -3.63 -31.56
C ALA A 424 2.23 -4.02 -30.19
N ILE A 425 2.83 -5.21 -30.12
CA ILE A 425 3.59 -5.64 -28.95
C ILE A 425 4.83 -4.75 -28.84
N ALA A 426 4.92 -3.99 -27.75
CA ALA A 426 6.10 -3.21 -27.40
C ALA A 426 7.21 -4.13 -26.88
N GLU A 427 6.85 -5.04 -25.99
CA GLU A 427 7.74 -5.98 -25.32
C GLU A 427 6.94 -7.20 -24.87
N GLU A 428 7.57 -8.37 -24.84
CA GLU A 428 7.02 -9.59 -24.25
C GLU A 428 7.87 -9.93 -23.02
N THR A 429 7.22 -10.04 -21.86
CA THR A 429 7.85 -10.28 -20.57
C THR A 429 7.27 -11.53 -19.90
N SER A 430 7.86 -12.01 -18.82
CA SER A 430 7.29 -13.11 -18.04
C SER A 430 6.13 -12.61 -17.17
N ALA A 431 4.97 -13.28 -17.25
CA ALA A 431 3.85 -12.98 -16.36
C ALA A 431 4.25 -13.16 -14.89
N ARG A 432 5.07 -14.18 -14.60
CA ARG A 432 5.58 -14.46 -13.25
C ARG A 432 6.50 -13.36 -12.74
N GLU A 433 7.41 -12.85 -13.56
CA GLU A 433 8.29 -11.76 -13.15
C GLU A 433 7.50 -10.48 -12.82
N LEU A 434 6.49 -10.15 -13.62
CA LEU A 434 5.57 -9.03 -13.30
C LEU A 434 4.83 -9.26 -11.98
N TRP A 435 4.35 -10.48 -11.75
CA TRP A 435 3.68 -10.85 -10.50
C TRP A 435 4.61 -10.76 -9.29
N ASP A 436 5.87 -11.18 -9.43
CA ASP A 436 6.88 -11.06 -8.38
C ASP A 436 7.20 -9.59 -8.06
N LYS A 437 7.28 -8.72 -9.08
CA LYS A 437 7.40 -7.26 -8.87
C LYS A 437 6.21 -6.68 -8.12
N ILE A 438 4.98 -7.07 -8.48
CA ILE A 438 3.75 -6.63 -7.77
C ILE A 438 3.81 -7.06 -6.31
N GLY A 439 4.13 -8.33 -6.04
CA GLY A 439 4.23 -8.87 -4.68
C GLY A 439 5.29 -8.15 -3.86
N TYR A 440 6.48 -7.94 -4.43
CA TYR A 440 7.56 -7.21 -3.77
C TYR A 440 7.20 -5.76 -3.49
N ALA A 441 6.62 -5.05 -4.46
CA ALA A 441 6.21 -3.65 -4.28
C ALA A 441 5.17 -3.49 -3.18
N ALA A 442 4.14 -4.35 -3.15
CA ALA A 442 3.14 -4.37 -2.09
C ALA A 442 3.76 -4.66 -0.72
N TRP A 443 4.71 -5.62 -0.64
CA TRP A 443 5.44 -5.93 0.59
C TRP A 443 6.33 -4.76 1.07
N ALA A 444 6.94 -4.05 0.13
CA ALA A 444 7.94 -3.01 0.36
C ALA A 444 7.34 -1.63 0.63
N CYS A 445 6.15 -1.31 0.10
CA CYS A 445 5.53 0.02 0.26
C CYS A 445 3.98 0.03 0.32
N ALA A 446 3.31 -1.13 0.43
CA ALA A 446 1.85 -1.28 0.45
C ALA A 446 1.12 -0.86 -0.83
N ASP A 447 1.84 -0.62 -1.92
CA ASP A 447 1.32 -0.29 -3.24
C ASP A 447 2.13 -1.07 -4.31
N PRO A 448 1.54 -1.40 -5.47
CA PRO A 448 0.16 -1.13 -5.86
C PRO A 448 -0.82 -2.12 -5.23
N GLY A 449 -2.07 -1.68 -5.02
CA GLY A 449 -3.20 -2.59 -4.84
C GLY A 449 -3.58 -3.27 -6.16
N LEU A 450 -4.48 -4.25 -6.12
CA LEU A 450 -4.96 -4.96 -7.31
C LEU A 450 -6.45 -4.77 -7.54
N GLN A 451 -6.83 -4.62 -8.81
CA GLN A 451 -8.21 -4.64 -9.29
C GLN A 451 -8.40 -5.80 -10.28
N PHE A 452 -9.33 -6.70 -9.99
CA PHE A 452 -9.56 -7.91 -10.78
C PHE A 452 -10.56 -7.62 -11.91
N ASP A 453 -10.03 -7.13 -13.02
CA ASP A 453 -10.80 -6.55 -14.13
C ASP A 453 -11.93 -7.44 -14.65
N THR A 454 -11.61 -8.71 -14.89
CA THR A 454 -12.57 -9.66 -15.47
C THR A 454 -13.73 -9.87 -14.49
N THR A 455 -13.45 -10.14 -13.22
CA THR A 455 -14.46 -10.27 -12.16
C THR A 455 -15.30 -9.01 -12.02
N ILE A 456 -14.69 -7.83 -12.06
CA ILE A 456 -15.40 -6.55 -11.97
C ILE A 456 -16.44 -6.41 -13.09
N ASN A 457 -16.04 -6.69 -14.34
CA ASN A 457 -16.92 -6.51 -15.49
C ASN A 457 -17.95 -7.65 -15.65
N GLU A 458 -17.64 -8.88 -15.22
CA GLU A 458 -18.60 -9.99 -15.20
C GLU A 458 -19.80 -9.73 -14.27
N TRP A 459 -19.59 -8.93 -13.22
CA TRP A 459 -20.61 -8.45 -12.29
C TRP A 459 -21.18 -7.06 -12.63
N HIS A 460 -20.87 -6.51 -13.81
CA HIS A 460 -21.37 -5.20 -14.19
C HIS A 460 -22.84 -5.25 -14.64
N THR A 461 -23.67 -4.42 -14.01
CA THR A 461 -25.10 -4.28 -14.34
C THR A 461 -25.36 -3.52 -15.64
N CYS A 462 -24.38 -2.83 -16.21
CA CYS A 462 -24.53 -1.96 -17.40
C CYS A 462 -23.39 -2.09 -18.43
N GLY A 463 -22.90 -3.31 -18.65
CA GLY A 463 -21.84 -3.62 -19.63
C GLY A 463 -22.16 -3.22 -21.07
N VAL A 464 -23.43 -3.16 -21.48
CA VAL A 464 -23.83 -2.65 -22.80
C VAL A 464 -23.48 -1.17 -22.96
N SER A 465 -23.59 -0.37 -21.89
CA SER A 465 -23.23 1.05 -21.91
C SER A 465 -21.73 1.30 -21.90
N GLY A 466 -20.92 0.34 -21.47
CA GLY A 466 -19.47 0.44 -21.46
C GLY A 466 -18.78 -0.48 -20.46
N ARG A 467 -17.46 -0.47 -20.48
CA ARG A 467 -16.63 -1.22 -19.54
C ARG A 467 -16.29 -0.35 -18.32
N ILE A 468 -16.25 -0.96 -17.14
CA ILE A 468 -15.67 -0.34 -15.96
C ILE A 468 -14.15 -0.34 -16.13
N ASN A 469 -13.51 0.84 -16.20
CA ASN A 469 -12.05 0.93 -16.41
C ASN A 469 -11.27 1.32 -15.15
N ALA A 470 -11.91 2.00 -14.20
CA ALA A 470 -11.27 2.47 -12.97
C ALA A 470 -12.16 2.24 -11.74
N SER A 471 -11.68 2.74 -10.60
CA SER A 471 -12.43 2.89 -9.36
C SER A 471 -12.22 4.29 -8.80
N ASN A 472 -12.95 4.63 -7.74
CA ASN A 472 -12.63 5.78 -6.89
C ASN A 472 -11.35 5.54 -6.03
N PRO A 473 -10.90 6.53 -5.22
CA PRO A 473 -9.71 6.44 -4.37
C PRO A 473 -9.55 5.20 -3.48
N CYS A 474 -10.65 4.63 -3.00
CA CYS A 474 -10.64 3.56 -2.01
C CYS A 474 -11.10 2.20 -2.58
N SER A 475 -11.31 2.10 -3.89
CA SER A 475 -11.68 0.89 -4.64
C SER A 475 -13.03 0.26 -4.27
N GLU A 476 -13.93 0.97 -3.60
CA GLU A 476 -15.29 0.52 -3.28
C GLU A 476 -16.33 0.90 -4.35
N TYR A 477 -16.11 2.01 -5.06
CA TYR A 477 -16.97 2.45 -6.16
C TYR A 477 -16.34 2.06 -7.49
N MET A 478 -17.02 1.17 -8.21
CA MET A 478 -16.58 0.61 -9.49
C MET A 478 -17.74 0.66 -10.48
N PHE A 479 -17.73 1.68 -11.33
CA PHE A 479 -18.74 1.87 -12.37
C PHE A 479 -18.09 2.54 -13.59
N LEU A 480 -18.91 2.95 -14.55
CA LEU A 480 -18.45 3.59 -15.78
C LEU A 480 -17.63 4.86 -15.51
N ASP A 481 -16.73 5.18 -16.45
CA ASP A 481 -15.97 6.42 -16.38
C ASP A 481 -16.90 7.65 -16.43
N ASP A 482 -16.42 8.76 -15.86
CA ASP A 482 -17.16 10.02 -15.77
C ASP A 482 -18.51 9.86 -15.05
N THR A 483 -18.50 9.12 -13.93
CA THR A 483 -19.66 8.97 -13.03
C THR A 483 -19.29 9.27 -11.59
N ALA A 484 -20.29 9.56 -10.77
CA ALA A 484 -20.13 9.89 -9.36
C ALA A 484 -21.02 9.04 -8.45
N CYS A 485 -20.53 8.78 -7.24
CA CYS A 485 -21.24 8.05 -6.22
C CYS A 485 -21.30 8.83 -4.89
N ASN A 486 -22.50 8.90 -4.34
CA ASN A 486 -22.79 9.36 -3.00
C ASN A 486 -22.95 8.15 -2.07
N LEU A 487 -22.40 8.25 -0.87
CA LEU A 487 -22.30 7.12 0.05
C LEU A 487 -23.02 7.40 1.36
N ALA A 488 -23.52 6.34 1.99
CA ALA A 488 -23.95 6.34 3.38
C ALA A 488 -23.58 5.00 4.02
N SER A 489 -23.43 4.99 5.35
CA SER A 489 -23.15 3.75 6.09
C SER A 489 -24.03 3.64 7.31
N LEU A 490 -24.66 2.47 7.47
CA LEU A 490 -25.45 2.09 8.65
C LEU A 490 -24.51 1.59 9.77
N ASN A 491 -24.73 2.03 11.01
CA ASN A 491 -24.01 1.51 12.17
C ASN A 491 -24.69 0.24 12.67
N LEU A 492 -24.06 -0.93 12.46
CA LEU A 492 -24.69 -2.22 12.77
C LEU A 492 -25.01 -2.41 14.26
N MET A 493 -24.24 -1.79 15.15
CA MET A 493 -24.51 -1.85 16.60
C MET A 493 -25.84 -1.18 17.00
N ALA A 494 -26.33 -0.22 16.21
CA ALA A 494 -27.63 0.42 16.45
C ALA A 494 -28.83 -0.51 16.16
N PHE A 495 -28.57 -1.65 15.50
CA PHE A 495 -29.59 -2.66 15.17
C PHE A 495 -29.38 -3.95 15.98
N GLN A 496 -28.55 -3.94 17.02
CA GLN A 496 -28.40 -5.07 17.92
C GLN A 496 -29.49 -5.04 18.99
N ARG A 497 -30.19 -6.17 19.18
CA ARG A 497 -31.12 -6.37 20.29
C ARG A 497 -30.36 -6.66 21.57
N ALA A 498 -31.02 -6.51 22.71
CA ALA A 498 -30.42 -6.77 24.02
C ALA A 498 -29.94 -8.22 24.23
N ASP A 499 -30.42 -9.18 23.43
CA ASP A 499 -29.99 -10.58 23.43
C ASP A 499 -28.80 -10.86 22.48
N GLY A 500 -28.25 -9.83 21.83
CA GLY A 500 -27.14 -9.95 20.89
C GLY A 500 -27.52 -10.29 19.45
N THR A 501 -28.80 -10.53 19.16
CA THR A 501 -29.29 -10.79 17.79
C THR A 501 -29.52 -9.49 17.01
N VAL A 502 -29.56 -9.59 15.67
CA VAL A 502 -29.81 -8.42 14.80
C VAL A 502 -31.31 -8.19 14.65
N ASP A 503 -31.73 -6.93 14.81
CA ASP A 503 -33.09 -6.49 14.53
C ASP A 503 -33.32 -6.27 13.04
N VAL A 504 -33.73 -7.35 12.36
CA VAL A 504 -33.93 -7.39 10.91
C VAL A 504 -34.92 -6.32 10.44
N ASP A 505 -36.07 -6.16 11.11
CA ASP A 505 -37.12 -5.23 10.67
C ASP A 505 -36.64 -3.77 10.73
N ALA A 506 -35.97 -3.39 11.83
CA ALA A 506 -35.37 -2.07 11.98
C ALA A 506 -34.28 -1.82 10.94
N PHE A 507 -33.46 -2.84 10.65
CA PHE A 507 -32.40 -2.75 9.64
C PHE A 507 -32.98 -2.60 8.21
N GLU A 508 -33.97 -3.41 7.82
CA GLU A 508 -34.64 -3.28 6.52
C GLU A 508 -35.29 -1.90 6.35
N HIS A 509 -35.93 -1.39 7.41
CA HIS A 509 -36.53 -0.05 7.41
C HIS A 509 -35.47 1.05 7.20
N ALA A 510 -34.36 0.98 7.93
CA ALA A 510 -33.24 1.89 7.77
C ALA A 510 -32.64 1.85 6.35
N VAL A 511 -32.43 0.66 5.80
CA VAL A 511 -31.92 0.46 4.43
C VAL A 511 -32.84 1.13 3.41
N ARG A 512 -34.16 0.96 3.55
CA ARG A 512 -35.14 1.61 2.69
C ARG A 512 -35.02 3.13 2.72
N LEU A 513 -35.02 3.73 3.91
CA LEU A 513 -34.92 5.19 4.07
C LEU A 513 -33.62 5.75 3.47
N TRP A 514 -32.49 5.12 3.77
CA TRP A 514 -31.19 5.59 3.26
C TRP A 514 -31.01 5.37 1.76
N THR A 515 -31.62 4.34 1.18
CA THR A 515 -31.67 4.19 -0.28
C THR A 515 -32.35 5.40 -0.93
N VAL A 516 -33.46 5.88 -0.35
CA VAL A 516 -34.18 7.07 -0.82
C VAL A 516 -33.36 8.34 -0.63
N VAL A 517 -32.67 8.50 0.52
CA VAL A 517 -31.74 9.63 0.75
C VAL A 517 -30.71 9.72 -0.37
N LEU A 518 -30.09 8.57 -0.69
CA LEU A 518 -29.03 8.52 -1.69
C LEU A 518 -29.59 8.84 -3.08
N GLU A 519 -30.76 8.31 -3.43
CA GLU A 519 -31.41 8.60 -4.72
C GLU A 519 -31.83 10.08 -4.87
N ILE A 520 -32.41 10.68 -3.83
CA ILE A 520 -32.72 12.12 -3.81
C ILE A 520 -31.45 12.96 -3.96
N SER A 521 -30.35 12.48 -3.39
CA SER A 521 -29.08 13.18 -3.46
C SER A 521 -28.48 13.21 -4.87
N VAL A 522 -28.82 12.24 -5.74
CA VAL A 522 -28.48 12.31 -7.18
C VAL A 522 -29.26 13.44 -7.84
N LEU A 523 -30.56 13.56 -7.54
CA LEU A 523 -31.47 14.55 -8.13
C LEU A 523 -31.06 16.00 -7.80
N MET A 524 -30.61 16.27 -6.57
CA MET A 524 -30.25 17.63 -6.13
C MET A 524 -28.82 18.05 -6.48
N ALA A 525 -27.97 17.15 -6.95
CA ALA A 525 -26.53 17.39 -7.04
C ALA A 525 -26.11 18.21 -8.27
N GLN A 526 -24.98 18.93 -8.12
CA GLN A 526 -24.20 19.48 -9.24
C GLN A 526 -22.78 18.90 -9.28
N PHE A 527 -22.17 18.95 -10.46
CA PHE A 527 -20.91 18.26 -10.78
C PHE A 527 -19.97 19.15 -11.60
N PRO A 528 -18.63 18.97 -11.52
CA PRO A 528 -17.67 19.89 -12.12
C PRO A 528 -17.43 19.71 -13.63
N SER A 529 -17.95 18.64 -14.23
CA SER A 529 -17.95 18.40 -15.68
C SER A 529 -19.35 18.05 -16.17
N LYS A 530 -19.56 18.23 -17.48
CA LYS A 530 -20.83 17.98 -18.15
C LYS A 530 -21.14 16.50 -18.20
N GLU A 531 -20.12 15.71 -18.51
CA GLU A 531 -20.17 14.26 -18.67
C GLU A 531 -20.54 13.61 -17.34
N ILE A 532 -19.91 14.04 -16.24
CA ILE A 532 -20.23 13.53 -14.91
C ILE A 532 -21.66 13.89 -14.51
N ALA A 533 -22.11 15.12 -14.77
CA ALA A 533 -23.49 15.51 -14.49
C ALA A 533 -24.50 14.64 -15.27
N GLN A 534 -24.25 14.44 -16.55
CA GLN A 534 -25.13 13.68 -17.44
C GLN A 534 -25.16 12.19 -17.04
N LEU A 535 -24.00 11.53 -16.96
CA LEU A 535 -23.94 10.09 -16.71
C LEU A 535 -24.37 9.75 -15.28
N SER A 536 -24.06 10.58 -14.29
CA SER A 536 -24.54 10.35 -12.91
C SER A 536 -26.07 10.43 -12.82
N TYR A 537 -26.71 11.28 -13.63
CA TYR A 537 -28.18 11.32 -13.75
C TYR A 537 -28.75 10.16 -14.56
N GLU A 538 -28.06 9.73 -15.63
CA GLU A 538 -28.49 8.64 -16.50
C GLU A 538 -28.43 7.26 -15.83
N PHE A 539 -27.47 7.03 -14.92
CA PHE A 539 -27.27 5.74 -14.25
C PHE A 539 -27.67 5.72 -12.77
N ARG A 540 -27.67 6.89 -12.10
CA ARG A 540 -28.18 7.07 -10.74
C ARG A 540 -27.52 6.11 -9.73
N THR A 541 -26.19 6.03 -9.76
CA THR A 541 -25.42 5.09 -8.93
C THR A 541 -25.36 5.53 -7.47
N LEU A 542 -25.65 4.60 -6.57
CA LEU A 542 -25.61 4.80 -5.11
C LEU A 542 -24.51 3.93 -4.48
N GLY A 543 -24.17 4.23 -3.24
CA GLY A 543 -23.26 3.42 -2.43
C GLY A 543 -23.69 3.35 -0.96
N LEU A 544 -24.74 2.58 -0.70
CA LEU A 544 -25.13 2.20 0.66
C LEU A 544 -24.22 1.09 1.19
N GLY A 545 -23.69 1.29 2.38
CA GLY A 545 -22.87 0.31 3.10
C GLY A 545 -23.21 0.24 4.58
N PHE A 546 -22.33 -0.38 5.35
CA PHE A 546 -22.40 -0.43 6.80
C PHE A 546 -21.02 -0.20 7.43
N ALA A 547 -21.02 0.01 8.75
CA ALA A 547 -19.85 0.03 9.61
C ALA A 547 -20.08 -0.87 10.82
N ASN A 548 -19.00 -1.13 11.57
CA ASN A 548 -19.06 -1.76 12.90
C ASN A 548 -19.43 -3.26 12.90
N ILE A 549 -19.19 -3.99 11.79
CA ILE A 549 -19.42 -5.44 11.77
C ILE A 549 -18.50 -6.17 12.75
N GLY A 550 -17.23 -5.77 12.85
CA GLY A 550 -16.29 -6.35 13.82
C GLY A 550 -16.74 -6.12 15.26
N GLY A 551 -17.26 -4.92 15.56
CA GLY A 551 -17.89 -4.61 16.84
C GLY A 551 -19.14 -5.47 17.10
N LEU A 552 -20.04 -5.58 16.12
CA LEU A 552 -21.24 -6.43 16.24
C LEU A 552 -20.89 -7.89 16.54
N LEU A 553 -19.97 -8.48 15.76
CA LEU A 553 -19.56 -9.88 15.94
C LEU A 553 -18.95 -10.11 17.33
N MET A 554 -18.03 -9.23 17.74
CA MET A 554 -17.41 -9.30 19.06
C MET A 554 -18.46 -9.16 20.17
N ALA A 555 -19.36 -8.18 20.08
CA ALA A 555 -20.45 -7.96 21.05
C ALA A 555 -21.36 -9.18 21.18
N SER A 556 -21.65 -9.85 20.06
CA SER A 556 -22.45 -11.06 20.00
C SER A 556 -21.68 -12.33 20.38
N GLY A 557 -20.40 -12.23 20.76
CA GLY A 557 -19.58 -13.36 21.20
C GLY A 557 -19.05 -14.24 20.07
N HIS A 558 -19.05 -13.75 18.83
CA HIS A 558 -18.54 -14.46 17.66
C HIS A 558 -17.16 -13.92 17.25
N SER A 559 -16.23 -14.84 16.94
CA SER A 559 -14.95 -14.45 16.36
C SER A 559 -15.15 -13.90 14.94
N TYR A 560 -14.41 -12.86 14.59
CA TYR A 560 -14.36 -12.34 13.23
C TYR A 560 -13.91 -13.42 12.22
N ASP A 561 -13.06 -14.37 12.64
CA ASP A 561 -12.56 -15.47 11.79
C ASP A 561 -13.42 -16.75 11.84
N SER A 562 -14.62 -16.68 12.42
CA SER A 562 -15.54 -17.83 12.50
C SER A 562 -16.45 -17.95 11.27
N ASP A 563 -16.94 -19.16 11.01
CA ASP A 563 -17.92 -19.40 9.95
C ASP A 563 -19.25 -18.70 10.28
N GLU A 564 -19.65 -18.68 11.55
CA GLU A 564 -20.81 -17.94 12.05
C GLU A 564 -20.67 -16.43 11.78
N GLY A 565 -19.49 -15.86 12.09
CA GLY A 565 -19.24 -14.44 11.86
C GLY A 565 -19.30 -14.05 10.38
N ARG A 566 -18.76 -14.89 9.50
CA ARG A 566 -18.84 -14.71 8.04
C ARG A 566 -20.28 -14.88 7.53
N ALA A 567 -21.03 -15.85 8.07
CA ALA A 567 -22.44 -16.07 7.71
C ALA A 567 -23.32 -14.87 8.11
N ILE A 568 -23.13 -14.31 9.31
CA ILE A 568 -23.81 -13.08 9.76
C ILE A 568 -23.47 -11.91 8.82
N CYS A 569 -22.18 -11.70 8.53
CA CYS A 569 -21.75 -10.63 7.63
C CYS A 569 -22.36 -10.79 6.23
N GLY A 570 -22.33 -11.99 5.66
CA GLY A 570 -22.96 -12.30 4.37
C GLY A 570 -24.46 -12.02 4.38
N ALA A 571 -25.18 -12.45 5.41
CA ALA A 571 -26.63 -12.25 5.53
C ALA A 571 -27.01 -10.77 5.66
N ILE A 572 -26.32 -10.00 6.53
CA ILE A 572 -26.52 -8.54 6.67
C ILE A 572 -26.26 -7.84 5.33
N THR A 573 -25.18 -8.19 4.65
CA THR A 573 -24.82 -7.61 3.35
C THR A 573 -25.87 -7.93 2.29
N ALA A 574 -26.37 -9.17 2.27
CA ALA A 574 -27.43 -9.62 1.37
C ALA A 574 -28.74 -8.88 1.61
N ILE A 575 -29.17 -8.71 2.86
CA ILE A 575 -30.38 -7.94 3.22
C ILE A 575 -30.22 -6.49 2.75
N MET A 576 -29.10 -5.84 3.10
CA MET A 576 -28.86 -4.44 2.75
C MET A 576 -28.98 -4.19 1.25
N THR A 577 -28.29 -4.97 0.42
CA THR A 577 -28.32 -4.77 -1.03
C THR A 577 -29.63 -5.23 -1.65
N GLY A 578 -30.19 -6.36 -1.22
CA GLY A 578 -31.47 -6.87 -1.72
C GLY A 578 -32.61 -5.88 -1.45
N VAL A 579 -32.70 -5.34 -0.22
CA VAL A 579 -33.70 -4.33 0.14
C VAL A 579 -33.44 -2.99 -0.56
N ALA A 580 -32.19 -2.61 -0.79
CA ALA A 580 -31.88 -1.41 -1.58
C ALA A 580 -32.37 -1.56 -3.03
N TYR A 581 -32.18 -2.72 -3.66
CA TYR A 581 -32.71 -2.95 -5.01
C TYR A 581 -34.21 -3.13 -5.06
N SER A 582 -34.84 -3.77 -4.07
CA SER A 582 -36.29 -3.83 -4.01
C SER A 582 -36.89 -2.43 -3.88
N THR A 583 -36.31 -1.59 -3.01
CA THR A 583 -36.67 -0.16 -2.88
C THR A 583 -36.43 0.60 -4.19
N SER A 584 -35.33 0.31 -4.89
CA SER A 584 -35.04 0.89 -6.20
C SER A 584 -36.08 0.49 -7.27
N ALA A 585 -36.55 -0.76 -7.25
CA ALA A 585 -37.59 -1.24 -8.16
C ALA A 585 -38.97 -0.64 -7.82
N GLU A 586 -39.29 -0.43 -6.54
CA GLU A 586 -40.48 0.31 -6.12
C GLU A 586 -40.43 1.78 -6.56
N MET A 587 -39.28 2.44 -6.42
CA MET A 587 -39.10 3.80 -6.97
C MET A 587 -39.26 3.82 -8.49
N ALA A 588 -38.83 2.76 -9.19
CA ALA A 588 -39.01 2.65 -10.64
C ALA A 588 -40.48 2.47 -11.05
N GLU A 589 -41.32 1.84 -10.23
CA GLU A 589 -42.76 1.75 -10.47
C GLU A 589 -43.42 3.13 -10.54
N GLU A 590 -43.03 4.04 -9.63
CA GLU A 590 -43.63 5.37 -9.49
C GLU A 590 -42.95 6.44 -10.38
N LEU A 591 -41.62 6.41 -10.47
CA LEU A 591 -40.79 7.46 -11.10
C LEU A 591 -40.14 7.03 -12.41
N GLY A 592 -40.29 5.75 -12.79
CA GLY A 592 -39.58 5.13 -13.90
C GLY A 592 -38.18 4.64 -13.53
N ALA A 593 -37.69 3.63 -14.25
CA ALA A 593 -36.32 3.13 -14.13
C ALA A 593 -35.27 4.20 -14.50
N PHE A 594 -33.99 3.95 -14.21
CA PHE A 594 -32.93 4.88 -14.67
C PHE A 594 -32.93 4.98 -16.21
N PRO A 595 -32.61 6.15 -16.79
CA PRO A 595 -32.73 6.40 -18.23
C PRO A 595 -32.10 5.35 -19.15
N ARG A 596 -31.00 4.70 -18.74
CA ARG A 596 -30.27 3.69 -19.53
C ARG A 596 -30.67 2.25 -19.18
N TYR A 597 -31.78 2.03 -18.47
CA TYR A 597 -32.18 0.69 -18.04
C TYR A 597 -32.55 -0.21 -19.23
N ASP A 598 -33.37 0.27 -20.16
CA ASP A 598 -33.91 -0.58 -21.24
C ASP A 598 -32.81 -1.21 -22.11
N GLU A 599 -31.70 -0.48 -22.35
CA GLU A 599 -30.56 -1.02 -23.09
C GLU A 599 -29.72 -2.02 -22.28
N ASN A 600 -29.71 -1.91 -20.95
CA ASN A 600 -28.94 -2.77 -20.04
C ASN A 600 -29.79 -3.85 -19.34
N ARG A 601 -31.10 -3.92 -19.65
CA ARG A 601 -32.08 -4.71 -18.92
C ARG A 601 -31.64 -6.16 -18.70
N ASP A 602 -31.17 -6.80 -19.77
CA ASP A 602 -30.83 -8.22 -19.74
C ASP A 602 -29.56 -8.48 -18.90
N GLU A 603 -28.55 -7.62 -19.00
CA GLU A 603 -27.34 -7.71 -18.17
C GLU A 603 -27.63 -7.42 -16.70
N MET A 604 -28.44 -6.39 -16.42
CA MET A 604 -28.84 -6.08 -15.06
C MET A 604 -29.61 -7.25 -14.43
N LEU A 605 -30.60 -7.82 -15.14
CA LEU A 605 -31.36 -8.97 -14.63
C LEU A 605 -30.50 -10.22 -14.46
N ARG A 606 -29.51 -10.45 -15.33
CA ARG A 606 -28.51 -11.52 -15.15
C ARG A 606 -27.72 -11.34 -13.86
N VAL A 607 -27.20 -10.13 -13.61
CA VAL A 607 -26.42 -9.84 -12.40
C VAL A 607 -27.28 -9.95 -11.13
N ILE A 608 -28.51 -9.45 -11.14
CA ILE A 608 -29.43 -9.60 -10.00
C ILE A 608 -29.79 -11.08 -9.77
N ALA A 609 -29.96 -11.87 -10.83
CA ALA A 609 -30.17 -13.31 -10.71
C ALA A 609 -28.96 -14.02 -10.08
N ASN A 610 -27.73 -13.63 -10.43
CA ASN A 610 -26.51 -14.17 -9.80
C ASN A 610 -26.43 -13.83 -8.31
N HIS A 611 -26.71 -12.57 -7.93
CA HIS A 611 -26.79 -12.18 -6.52
C HIS A 611 -27.85 -12.99 -5.76
N ARG A 612 -29.02 -13.17 -6.38
CA ARG A 612 -30.11 -14.00 -5.83
C ARG A 612 -29.68 -15.45 -5.63
N LEU A 613 -29.02 -16.08 -6.61
CA LEU A 613 -28.49 -17.44 -6.47
C LEU A 613 -27.51 -17.57 -5.29
N ALA A 614 -26.60 -16.60 -5.14
CA ALA A 614 -25.70 -16.55 -3.99
C ALA A 614 -26.47 -16.43 -2.66
N ALA A 615 -27.56 -15.67 -2.61
CA ALA A 615 -28.37 -15.51 -1.41
C ALA A 615 -29.11 -16.80 -1.04
N HIS A 616 -29.53 -17.59 -2.03
CA HIS A 616 -30.11 -18.93 -1.83
C HIS A 616 -29.08 -19.99 -1.42
N GLY A 617 -27.78 -19.67 -1.38
CA GLY A 617 -26.73 -20.62 -0.99
C GLY A 617 -26.24 -21.52 -2.13
N GLU A 618 -26.58 -21.20 -3.39
CA GLU A 618 -26.26 -22.05 -4.54
C GLU A 618 -24.79 -21.98 -4.92
N GLN A 619 -24.15 -23.13 -5.14
CA GLN A 619 -22.71 -23.19 -5.50
C GLN A 619 -22.45 -23.15 -7.01
N VAL A 620 -23.48 -23.40 -7.83
CA VAL A 620 -23.40 -23.50 -9.29
C VAL A 620 -24.63 -22.86 -9.92
N GLY A 621 -24.60 -22.64 -11.24
CA GLY A 621 -25.73 -22.08 -12.00
C GLY A 621 -25.63 -20.58 -12.25
N TYR A 622 -24.53 -19.94 -11.82
CA TYR A 622 -24.22 -18.55 -12.15
C TYR A 622 -24.01 -18.36 -13.65
N GLU A 623 -24.52 -17.25 -14.19
CA GLU A 623 -24.42 -16.92 -15.61
C GLU A 623 -23.35 -15.86 -15.87
N GLY A 624 -22.41 -16.17 -16.76
CA GLY A 624 -21.37 -15.24 -17.22
C GLY A 624 -20.30 -14.92 -16.19
N LEU A 625 -20.02 -15.84 -15.25
CA LEU A 625 -18.94 -15.73 -14.27
C LEU A 625 -17.84 -16.76 -14.54
N SER A 626 -16.60 -16.31 -14.65
CA SER A 626 -15.42 -17.19 -14.78
C SER A 626 -14.94 -17.71 -13.43
N ILE A 627 -15.10 -16.91 -12.37
CA ILE A 627 -14.80 -17.28 -10.99
C ILE A 627 -16.10 -17.25 -10.20
N LEU A 628 -16.44 -18.37 -9.56
CA LEU A 628 -17.67 -18.49 -8.80
C LEU A 628 -17.53 -17.80 -7.44
N PRO A 629 -18.57 -17.07 -6.99
CA PRO A 629 -18.55 -16.38 -5.71
C PRO A 629 -18.67 -17.35 -4.53
N VAL A 630 -18.41 -16.86 -3.31
CA VAL A 630 -18.74 -17.58 -2.07
C VAL A 630 -20.23 -17.37 -1.74
N PRO A 631 -21.10 -18.39 -1.82
CA PRO A 631 -22.52 -18.21 -1.56
C PRO A 631 -22.80 -18.01 -0.07
N LEU A 632 -24.03 -17.59 0.26
CA LEU A 632 -24.46 -17.40 1.65
C LEU A 632 -24.43 -18.74 2.41
N ASP A 633 -23.73 -18.76 3.55
CA ASP A 633 -23.69 -19.92 4.43
C ASP A 633 -24.90 -19.95 5.38
N HIS A 634 -25.97 -20.59 4.92
CA HIS A 634 -27.19 -20.80 5.71
C HIS A 634 -26.96 -21.70 6.92
N ALA A 635 -26.03 -22.66 6.83
CA ALA A 635 -25.87 -23.70 7.84
C ALA A 635 -25.20 -23.17 9.10
N ASN A 636 -24.27 -22.23 8.94
CA ASN A 636 -23.54 -21.61 10.05
C ASN A 636 -24.12 -20.26 10.47
N CYS A 637 -25.18 -19.74 9.85
CA CYS A 637 -25.84 -18.52 10.32
C CYS A 637 -26.60 -18.80 11.63
N PRO A 638 -26.20 -18.22 12.78
CA PRO A 638 -26.81 -18.53 14.07
C PRO A 638 -28.23 -17.97 14.23
N GLN A 639 -28.61 -17.02 13.37
CA GLN A 639 -29.91 -16.36 13.39
C GLN A 639 -30.75 -16.76 12.16
N ASP A 640 -31.73 -17.62 12.39
CA ASP A 640 -32.59 -18.23 11.38
C ASP A 640 -33.42 -17.22 10.56
N ASP A 641 -33.93 -16.16 11.21
CA ASP A 641 -34.69 -15.09 10.55
C ASP A 641 -33.81 -14.17 9.70
N LEU A 642 -32.54 -14.00 10.06
CA LEU A 642 -31.58 -13.20 9.31
C LEU A 642 -31.28 -13.83 7.93
N ALA A 643 -30.97 -15.13 7.89
CA ALA A 643 -30.72 -15.84 6.64
C ALA A 643 -31.98 -15.89 5.72
N LYS A 644 -33.17 -16.06 6.31
CA LYS A 644 -34.45 -16.04 5.57
C LYS A 644 -34.76 -14.66 5.00
N ALA A 645 -34.47 -13.59 5.75
CA ALA A 645 -34.64 -12.22 5.29
C ALA A 645 -33.70 -11.91 4.11
N ALA A 646 -32.44 -12.38 4.15
CA ALA A 646 -31.51 -12.25 3.03
C ALA A 646 -32.06 -12.85 1.73
N VAL A 647 -32.62 -14.06 1.79
CA VAL A 647 -33.25 -14.72 0.64
C VAL A 647 -34.45 -13.92 0.14
N LYS A 648 -35.36 -13.55 1.04
CA LYS A 648 -36.57 -12.78 0.74
C LYS A 648 -36.24 -11.44 0.08
N ALA A 649 -35.22 -10.74 0.55
CA ALA A 649 -34.79 -9.46 0.00
C ALA A 649 -34.41 -9.57 -1.48
N TRP A 650 -33.66 -10.61 -1.86
CA TRP A 650 -33.25 -10.84 -3.26
C TRP A 650 -34.36 -11.42 -4.13
N ASP A 651 -35.25 -12.24 -3.58
CA ASP A 651 -36.47 -12.67 -4.28
C ASP A 651 -37.32 -11.46 -4.65
N ASN A 652 -37.57 -10.57 -3.69
CA ASN A 652 -38.32 -9.33 -3.93
C ASN A 652 -37.62 -8.41 -4.92
N ALA A 653 -36.30 -8.21 -4.79
CA ALA A 653 -35.53 -7.38 -5.71
C ALA A 653 -35.67 -7.86 -7.16
N TYR A 654 -35.53 -9.17 -7.38
CA TYR A 654 -35.64 -9.78 -8.71
C TYR A 654 -37.06 -9.72 -9.28
N GLU A 655 -38.07 -10.07 -8.48
CA GLU A 655 -39.48 -10.08 -8.92
C GLU A 655 -39.99 -8.67 -9.27
N LEU A 656 -39.74 -7.69 -8.38
CA LEU A 656 -40.12 -6.31 -8.62
C LEU A 656 -39.33 -5.71 -9.78
N GLY A 657 -38.02 -5.96 -9.84
CA GLY A 657 -37.16 -5.46 -10.90
C GLY A 657 -37.50 -6.02 -12.29
N GLN A 658 -37.92 -7.28 -12.38
CA GLN A 658 -38.44 -7.84 -13.64
C GLN A 658 -39.67 -7.07 -14.14
N LYS A 659 -40.55 -6.66 -13.22
CA LYS A 659 -41.85 -6.04 -13.51
C LYS A 659 -41.73 -4.55 -13.81
N HIS A 660 -40.88 -3.83 -13.05
CA HIS A 660 -40.83 -2.37 -13.04
C HIS A 660 -39.50 -1.78 -13.52
N GLY A 661 -38.46 -2.61 -13.62
CA GLY A 661 -37.09 -2.14 -13.75
C GLY A 661 -36.52 -1.64 -12.43
N TYR A 662 -35.40 -0.94 -12.48
CA TYR A 662 -34.72 -0.40 -11.31
C TYR A 662 -34.46 1.09 -11.49
N ARG A 663 -34.58 1.86 -10.42
CA ARG A 663 -34.28 3.29 -10.42
C ARG A 663 -32.78 3.57 -10.42
N ASN A 664 -31.96 2.61 -10.00
CA ASN A 664 -30.52 2.79 -9.76
C ASN A 664 -29.72 1.64 -10.37
N ALA A 665 -28.69 1.94 -11.17
CA ALA A 665 -27.84 0.93 -11.79
C ALA A 665 -26.95 0.17 -10.76
N GLN A 666 -26.55 0.86 -9.70
CA GLN A 666 -25.77 0.33 -8.57
C GLN A 666 -26.33 0.90 -7.28
N THR A 667 -26.39 0.09 -6.21
CA THR A 667 -27.01 0.52 -4.93
C THR A 667 -26.08 0.44 -3.73
N SER A 668 -25.05 -0.40 -3.76
CA SER A 668 -24.28 -0.76 -2.56
C SER A 668 -22.78 -0.83 -2.76
N VAL A 669 -22.05 -0.40 -1.73
CA VAL A 669 -20.59 -0.53 -1.58
C VAL A 669 -20.25 -0.68 -0.10
N ILE A 670 -19.07 -1.18 0.25
CA ILE A 670 -18.56 -1.06 1.62
C ILE A 670 -17.37 -0.10 1.62
N ALA A 671 -17.57 1.08 2.21
CA ALA A 671 -16.57 2.13 2.27
C ALA A 671 -15.69 2.04 3.54
N PRO A 672 -14.54 2.73 3.60
CA PRO A 672 -13.68 2.73 4.78
C PRO A 672 -14.32 3.33 6.03
N THR A 673 -15.27 4.25 5.87
CA THR A 673 -15.96 4.98 6.95
C THR A 673 -15.07 5.76 7.94
N GLY A 674 -13.78 5.99 7.68
CA GLY A 674 -12.82 6.46 8.70
C GLY A 674 -13.19 7.72 9.52
N THR A 675 -13.85 8.75 8.95
CA THR A 675 -14.33 9.90 9.76
C THR A 675 -15.76 9.70 10.25
N ILE A 676 -16.64 9.10 9.44
CA ILE A 676 -18.05 8.94 9.80
C ILE A 676 -18.27 7.84 10.84
N GLY A 677 -17.38 6.84 10.92
CA GLY A 677 -17.38 5.85 12.00
C GLY A 677 -17.14 6.51 13.36
N LEU A 678 -16.27 7.53 13.41
CA LEU A 678 -16.03 8.29 14.65
C LEU A 678 -17.22 9.14 15.07
N VAL A 679 -17.94 9.76 14.10
CA VAL A 679 -19.15 10.52 14.44
C VAL A 679 -20.32 9.61 14.81
N MET A 680 -20.30 8.34 14.39
CA MET A 680 -21.28 7.32 14.79
C MET A 680 -20.86 6.52 16.04
N ASP A 681 -19.73 6.85 16.68
CA ASP A 681 -19.16 6.10 17.80
C ASP A 681 -18.93 4.59 17.50
N CYS A 682 -18.55 4.26 16.26
CA CYS A 682 -18.18 2.91 15.88
C CYS A 682 -16.82 2.51 16.46
N ASP A 683 -16.73 1.33 17.07
CA ASP A 683 -15.46 0.72 17.50
C ASP A 683 -14.65 0.21 16.29
N THR A 684 -15.35 -0.35 15.28
CA THR A 684 -14.75 -0.80 14.02
C THR A 684 -15.35 -0.08 12.81
N THR A 685 -14.54 0.08 11.75
CA THR A 685 -14.88 0.92 10.59
C THR A 685 -15.22 0.04 9.38
N GLY A 686 -16.31 0.32 8.67
CA GLY A 686 -16.69 -0.47 7.47
C GLY A 686 -16.82 -1.96 7.79
N ILE A 687 -16.16 -2.79 6.98
CA ILE A 687 -16.00 -4.23 7.22
C ILE A 687 -14.78 -4.56 8.10
N GLU A 688 -13.97 -3.58 8.49
CA GLU A 688 -12.74 -3.82 9.26
C GLU A 688 -13.04 -4.51 10.60
N PRO A 689 -12.20 -5.47 11.03
CA PRO A 689 -12.17 -5.89 12.42
C PRO A 689 -11.59 -4.76 13.28
N ASP A 690 -11.59 -4.97 14.59
CA ASP A 690 -10.92 -4.02 15.45
C ASP A 690 -9.41 -3.98 15.17
N PHE A 691 -8.81 -2.79 15.17
CA PHE A 691 -7.37 -2.64 14.90
C PHE A 691 -6.53 -3.13 16.08
N ALA A 692 -6.95 -2.76 17.29
CA ALA A 692 -6.40 -3.17 18.58
C ALA A 692 -7.40 -2.82 19.69
N LEU A 693 -7.44 -3.60 20.77
CA LEU A 693 -8.39 -3.41 21.89
C LEU A 693 -8.22 -2.07 22.62
N VAL A 694 -6.98 -1.57 22.69
CA VAL A 694 -6.63 -0.26 23.22
C VAL A 694 -5.81 0.45 22.15
N LYS A 695 -6.30 1.61 21.70
CA LYS A 695 -5.67 2.37 20.60
C LYS A 695 -5.25 3.74 21.07
N PHE A 696 -4.25 4.28 20.40
CA PHE A 696 -3.80 5.64 20.61
C PHE A 696 -3.80 6.42 19.31
N LYS A 697 -4.50 7.56 19.30
CA LYS A 697 -4.59 8.41 18.12
C LYS A 697 -3.77 9.68 18.30
N LYS A 698 -2.82 9.93 17.40
CA LYS A 698 -2.07 11.19 17.32
C LYS A 698 -3.00 12.31 16.84
N LEU A 699 -3.00 13.45 17.53
CA LEU A 699 -3.75 14.64 17.14
C LEU A 699 -2.93 15.50 16.16
N ALA A 700 -3.61 16.22 15.26
CA ALA A 700 -2.96 17.20 14.40
C ALA A 700 -2.44 18.37 15.27
N GLY A 701 -1.12 18.55 15.32
CA GLY A 701 -0.45 19.47 16.25
C GLY A 701 0.38 18.76 17.34
N GLY A 702 0.23 17.45 17.51
CA GLY A 702 0.94 16.63 18.52
C GLY A 702 0.06 16.25 19.72
N GLY A 703 0.44 15.19 20.44
CA GLY A 703 -0.35 14.59 21.53
C GLY A 703 -1.12 13.33 21.12
N TYR A 704 -1.50 12.49 22.08
CA TYR A 704 -2.18 11.20 21.87
C TYR A 704 -3.45 11.07 22.72
N PHE A 705 -4.50 10.49 22.15
CA PHE A 705 -5.75 10.15 22.86
C PHE A 705 -5.92 8.62 22.95
N LYS A 706 -6.17 8.09 24.15
CA LYS A 706 -6.43 6.65 24.40
C LYS A 706 -7.89 6.34 24.09
N ILE A 707 -8.13 5.45 23.14
CA ILE A 707 -9.45 4.90 22.80
C ILE A 707 -9.51 3.49 23.35
N ILE A 708 -10.50 3.20 24.17
CA ILE A 708 -10.76 1.88 24.74
C ILE A 708 -11.94 1.28 24.00
N ASN A 709 -11.78 0.04 23.54
CA ASN A 709 -12.87 -0.71 22.91
C ASN A 709 -14.04 -0.86 23.89
N ARG A 710 -15.23 -0.35 23.52
CA ARG A 710 -16.44 -0.37 24.36
C ARG A 710 -17.22 -1.68 24.24
N THR A 711 -16.89 -2.48 23.24
CA THR A 711 -17.49 -3.76 22.94
C THR A 711 -16.99 -4.89 23.84
N VAL A 712 -15.75 -4.83 24.35
CA VAL A 712 -15.19 -5.89 25.22
C VAL A 712 -16.08 -6.24 26.42
N PRO A 713 -16.56 -5.27 27.24
CA PRO A 713 -17.46 -5.59 28.36
C PRO A 713 -18.78 -6.24 27.92
N LEU A 714 -19.34 -5.82 26.77
CA LEU A 714 -20.58 -6.38 26.21
C LEU A 714 -20.37 -7.83 25.79
N ALA A 715 -19.28 -8.09 25.06
CA ALA A 715 -18.89 -9.43 24.64
C ALA A 715 -18.70 -10.37 25.83
N LEU A 716 -17.99 -9.94 26.87
CA LEU A 716 -17.79 -10.75 28.08
C LEU A 716 -19.12 -11.04 28.80
N SER A 717 -20.01 -10.06 28.88
CA SER A 717 -21.34 -10.26 29.45
C SER A 717 -22.16 -11.28 28.63
N GLY A 718 -22.14 -11.16 27.29
CA GLY A 718 -22.79 -12.09 26.36
C GLY A 718 -22.23 -13.52 26.42
N LEU A 719 -20.92 -13.66 26.68
CA LEU A 719 -20.23 -14.94 26.88
C LEU A 719 -20.47 -15.55 28.28
N GLY A 720 -21.23 -14.86 29.15
CA GLY A 720 -21.67 -15.37 30.45
C GLY A 720 -20.73 -15.09 31.63
N TYR A 721 -19.82 -14.12 31.53
CA TYR A 721 -19.00 -13.68 32.66
C TYR A 721 -19.81 -12.76 33.59
N GLY A 722 -19.63 -12.91 34.91
CA GLY A 722 -20.28 -12.03 35.90
C GLY A 722 -19.63 -10.64 35.98
N GLU A 723 -20.35 -9.63 36.48
CA GLU A 723 -19.88 -8.23 36.54
C GLU A 723 -18.48 -8.08 37.16
N GLU A 724 -18.20 -8.73 38.30
CA GLU A 724 -16.88 -8.70 38.96
C GLU A 724 -15.78 -9.31 38.07
N GLN A 725 -16.08 -10.39 37.33
CA GLN A 725 -15.11 -11.00 36.40
C GLN A 725 -14.86 -10.07 35.21
N VAL A 726 -15.89 -9.39 34.71
CA VAL A 726 -15.77 -8.41 33.63
C VAL A 726 -14.91 -7.24 34.08
N GLU A 727 -15.14 -6.71 35.27
CA GLU A 727 -14.32 -5.63 35.85
C GLU A 727 -12.85 -6.04 35.99
N ASP A 728 -12.56 -7.23 36.51
CA ASP A 728 -11.20 -7.76 36.63
C ASP A 728 -10.51 -7.92 35.26
N ILE A 729 -11.22 -8.45 34.26
CA ILE A 729 -10.70 -8.64 32.90
C ILE A 729 -10.44 -7.30 32.21
N VAL A 730 -11.38 -6.37 32.29
CA VAL A 730 -11.27 -5.04 31.70
C VAL A 730 -10.17 -4.24 32.41
N GLY A 731 -10.09 -4.33 33.74
CA GLY A 731 -9.04 -3.72 34.56
C GLY A 731 -7.65 -4.23 34.17
N TYR A 732 -7.50 -5.53 33.88
CA TYR A 732 -6.26 -6.09 33.35
C TYR A 732 -5.86 -5.49 32.00
N ALA A 733 -6.80 -5.37 31.05
CA ALA A 733 -6.50 -4.85 29.72
C ALA A 733 -6.27 -3.33 29.70
N VAL A 734 -7.10 -2.56 30.39
CA VAL A 734 -7.10 -1.09 30.37
C VAL A 734 -6.11 -0.49 31.36
N GLY A 735 -5.88 -1.17 32.49
CA GLY A 735 -5.14 -0.66 33.63
C GLY A 735 -6.03 0.06 34.64
N TYR A 736 -5.66 -0.03 35.93
CA TYR A 736 -6.40 0.59 37.04
C TYR A 736 -6.13 2.09 37.19
N GLY A 737 -5.17 2.64 36.44
CA GLY A 737 -4.82 4.07 36.48
C GLY A 737 -4.23 4.55 37.81
N THR A 738 -3.80 3.62 38.68
CA THR A 738 -3.27 3.92 40.02
C THR A 738 -2.14 2.97 40.40
N LEU A 739 -1.19 3.45 41.21
CA LEU A 739 -0.13 2.62 41.80
C LEU A 739 -0.48 2.11 43.21
N LYS A 740 -1.65 2.45 43.76
CA LYS A 740 -1.97 2.19 45.17
C LYS A 740 -1.77 0.73 45.60
N ASP A 741 -2.23 -0.21 44.79
CA ASP A 741 -2.19 -1.64 45.04
C ASP A 741 -1.36 -2.39 43.98
N ALA A 742 -0.51 -1.66 43.24
CA ALA A 742 0.31 -2.24 42.20
C ALA A 742 1.39 -3.19 42.77
N PRO A 743 1.69 -4.30 42.08
CA PRO A 743 2.79 -5.18 42.45
C PRO A 743 4.14 -4.48 42.23
N GLY A 744 5.05 -4.57 43.20
CA GLY A 744 6.42 -4.05 43.10
C GLY A 744 6.55 -2.54 43.35
N VAL A 745 6.01 -1.70 42.46
CA VAL A 745 6.02 -0.23 42.62
C VAL A 745 4.65 0.25 43.09
N ASN A 746 4.45 0.40 44.39
CA ASN A 746 3.21 0.98 44.95
C ASN A 746 3.45 2.13 45.92
N HIS A 747 2.36 2.70 46.44
CA HIS A 747 2.40 3.84 47.37
C HIS A 747 3.27 3.57 48.59
N LYS A 748 3.26 2.35 49.15
CA LYS A 748 4.08 2.02 50.34
C LYS A 748 5.56 1.97 49.98
N ASP A 749 5.89 1.41 48.82
CA ASP A 749 7.27 1.30 48.35
C ASP A 749 7.84 2.68 47.96
N LEU A 750 7.04 3.53 47.31
CA LEU A 750 7.41 4.92 47.02
C LEU A 750 7.60 5.74 48.30
N GLN A 751 6.73 5.60 49.30
CA GLN A 751 6.89 6.24 50.60
C GLN A 751 8.17 5.78 51.31
N ALA A 752 8.52 4.50 51.22
CA ALA A 752 9.77 3.97 51.77
C ALA A 752 11.03 4.57 51.09
N LYS A 753 10.89 5.04 49.84
CA LYS A 753 11.95 5.73 49.07
C LYS A 753 11.92 7.26 49.23
N GLY A 754 11.05 7.80 50.08
CA GLY A 754 11.02 9.23 50.43
C GLY A 754 10.01 10.07 49.66
N PHE A 755 9.08 9.46 48.90
CA PHE A 755 7.99 10.20 48.25
C PHE A 755 6.98 10.73 49.27
N THR A 756 6.68 12.03 49.19
CA THR A 756 5.68 12.71 50.03
C THR A 756 4.26 12.44 49.51
N GLY A 757 3.25 12.74 50.33
CA GLY A 757 1.84 12.64 49.93
C GLY A 757 1.53 13.46 48.66
N ASP A 758 2.02 14.70 48.62
CA ASP A 758 1.82 15.62 47.49
C ASP A 758 2.49 15.10 46.20
N ALA A 759 3.68 14.48 46.31
CA ALA A 759 4.38 13.89 45.17
C ALA A 759 3.63 12.66 44.62
N ILE A 760 3.04 11.84 45.50
CA ILE A 760 2.22 10.69 45.10
C ILE A 760 0.92 11.16 44.45
N GLU A 761 0.28 12.21 44.98
CA GLU A 761 -0.93 12.78 44.38
C GLU A 761 -0.65 13.37 42.98
N ALA A 762 0.51 14.04 42.81
CA ALA A 762 0.95 14.53 41.50
C ALA A 762 1.20 13.38 40.50
N LEU A 763 1.80 12.27 40.95
CA LEU A 763 1.96 11.06 40.12
C LEU A 763 0.61 10.47 39.73
N GLU A 764 -0.30 10.26 40.69
CA GLU A 764 -1.64 9.72 40.44
C GLU A 764 -2.42 10.57 39.41
N GLY A 765 -2.33 11.90 39.50
CA GLY A 765 -2.91 12.80 38.52
C GLY A 765 -2.34 12.63 37.10
N ALA A 766 -1.05 12.28 36.98
CA ALA A 766 -0.39 12.05 35.70
C ALA A 766 -0.64 10.63 35.13
N LEU A 767 -0.87 9.63 35.99
CA LEU A 767 -0.97 8.22 35.60
C LEU A 767 -2.22 7.90 34.77
N ALA A 768 -3.34 8.59 35.00
CA ALA A 768 -4.60 8.36 34.26
C ALA A 768 -4.46 8.52 32.72
N SER A 769 -3.47 9.29 32.26
CA SER A 769 -3.17 9.51 30.84
C SER A 769 -1.83 8.95 30.38
N SER A 770 -1.11 8.24 31.27
CA SER A 770 0.23 7.73 30.99
C SER A 770 0.20 6.36 30.33
N PHE A 771 1.06 6.18 29.33
CA PHE A 771 1.22 4.97 28.51
C PHE A 771 2.17 3.97 29.15
N ASP A 772 3.16 4.51 29.84
CA ASP A 772 4.12 3.79 30.63
C ASP A 772 4.32 4.60 31.91
N ILE A 773 4.36 3.93 33.05
CA ILE A 773 4.53 4.57 34.35
C ILE A 773 5.80 5.42 34.38
N LYS A 774 6.86 5.04 33.65
CA LYS A 774 8.11 5.82 33.54
C LYS A 774 7.87 7.27 33.11
N PHE A 775 6.87 7.52 32.26
CA PHE A 775 6.55 8.88 31.82
C PHE A 775 5.94 9.76 32.91
N ALA A 776 5.38 9.19 33.98
CA ALA A 776 4.93 9.96 35.13
C ALA A 776 6.10 10.34 36.05
N PHE A 777 7.18 9.57 36.07
CA PHE A 777 8.37 9.82 36.89
C PHE A 777 9.36 10.75 36.17
N ASN A 778 9.03 12.03 36.10
CA ASN A 778 9.87 13.05 35.48
C ASN A 778 9.88 14.35 36.30
N LYS A 779 10.81 15.25 35.98
CA LYS A 779 11.00 16.53 36.70
C LYS A 779 9.82 17.50 36.61
N TRP A 780 9.00 17.42 35.57
CA TRP A 780 7.82 18.27 35.36
C TRP A 780 6.65 17.84 36.24
N THR A 781 6.48 16.53 36.43
CA THR A 781 5.43 15.97 37.29
C THR A 781 5.78 16.06 38.76
N LEU A 782 7.03 15.75 39.13
CA LEU A 782 7.49 15.71 40.52
C LEU A 782 8.05 17.04 41.05
N GLY A 783 8.41 17.96 40.15
CA GLY A 783 9.09 19.22 40.47
C GLY A 783 10.61 19.06 40.57
N GLU A 784 11.35 20.04 40.04
CA GLU A 784 12.83 20.00 40.01
C GLU A 784 13.45 19.99 41.42
N ASP A 785 12.86 20.73 42.36
CA ASP A 785 13.34 20.81 43.75
C ASP A 785 13.23 19.44 44.45
N PHE A 786 12.12 18.73 44.26
CA PHE A 786 11.93 17.39 44.83
C PHE A 786 12.93 16.39 44.24
N CYS A 787 13.12 16.42 42.91
CA CYS A 787 14.09 15.57 42.23
C CYS A 787 15.54 15.81 42.68
N ARG A 788 15.94 17.07 42.90
CA ARG A 788 17.31 17.43 43.32
C ARG A 788 17.54 17.17 44.80
N GLU A 789 16.66 17.69 45.66
CA GLU A 789 16.89 17.73 47.11
C GLU A 789 16.49 16.44 47.83
N THR A 790 15.48 15.73 47.31
CA THR A 790 14.96 14.50 47.95
C THR A 790 15.45 13.24 47.24
N LEU A 791 15.39 13.20 45.90
CA LEU A 791 15.83 12.04 45.12
C LEU A 791 17.33 12.07 44.78
N GLY A 792 18.02 13.19 44.97
CA GLY A 792 19.47 13.31 44.78
C GLY A 792 19.92 13.30 43.31
N LEU A 793 19.04 13.67 42.38
CA LEU A 793 19.32 13.66 40.95
C LEU A 793 20.06 14.92 40.50
N SER A 794 21.07 14.75 39.64
CA SER A 794 21.84 15.87 39.06
C SER A 794 21.13 16.51 37.86
N ASP A 795 21.47 17.76 37.54
CA ASP A 795 20.93 18.50 36.38
C ASP A 795 21.16 17.74 35.08
N ALA A 796 22.35 17.15 34.92
CA ALA A 796 22.66 16.33 33.76
C ALA A 796 21.75 15.10 33.63
N GLN A 797 21.33 14.48 34.75
CA GLN A 797 20.40 13.35 34.72
C GLN A 797 18.94 13.78 34.54
N LEU A 798 18.58 14.98 35.01
CA LEU A 798 17.22 15.52 34.86
C LEU A 798 16.98 16.12 33.47
N ASP A 799 18.06 16.56 32.81
CA ASP A 799 18.06 17.04 31.43
C ASP A 799 18.37 15.92 30.43
N ASP A 800 18.84 14.76 30.90
CA ASP A 800 18.94 13.52 30.13
C ASP A 800 17.55 12.91 29.93
N LEU A 801 17.07 12.97 28.69
CA LEU A 801 15.76 12.47 28.30
C LEU A 801 15.67 10.93 28.30
N GLY A 802 16.81 10.23 28.38
CA GLY A 802 16.91 8.77 28.49
C GLY A 802 16.99 8.24 29.91
N PHE A 803 16.97 9.11 30.91
CA PHE A 803 17.15 8.73 32.29
C PHE A 803 15.93 7.98 32.88
N ASP A 804 16.10 6.68 33.14
CA ASP A 804 15.10 5.87 33.84
C ASP A 804 15.17 6.10 35.36
N MET A 805 14.32 7.01 35.85
CA MET A 805 14.24 7.37 37.26
C MET A 805 13.87 6.18 38.16
N LEU A 806 13.01 5.27 37.70
CA LEU A 806 12.57 4.12 38.50
C LEU A 806 13.72 3.11 38.68
N ALA A 807 14.46 2.81 37.61
CA ALA A 807 15.64 1.96 37.69
C ALA A 807 16.72 2.58 38.59
N HIS A 808 16.95 3.89 38.49
CA HIS A 808 17.91 4.60 39.35
C HIS A 808 17.53 4.56 40.84
N LEU A 809 16.23 4.61 41.15
CA LEU A 809 15.71 4.47 42.52
C LEU A 809 15.86 3.05 43.07
N GLY A 810 16.33 2.10 42.26
CA GLY A 810 16.63 0.72 42.66
C GLY A 810 15.40 -0.19 42.66
N PHE A 811 14.40 0.08 41.81
CA PHE A 811 13.36 -0.88 41.49
C PHE A 811 13.88 -1.88 40.45
N GLU A 812 13.58 -3.16 40.66
CA GLU A 812 13.89 -4.20 39.69
C GLU A 812 13.04 -4.04 38.42
N LYS A 813 13.58 -4.42 37.27
CA LYS A 813 12.87 -4.29 35.98
C LYS A 813 11.52 -5.02 35.98
N SER A 814 11.46 -6.21 36.59
CA SER A 814 10.23 -6.99 36.71
C SER A 814 9.16 -6.30 37.56
N ASP A 815 9.56 -5.54 38.57
CA ASP A 815 8.63 -4.81 39.45
C ASP A 815 8.06 -3.58 38.73
N ILE A 816 8.90 -2.90 37.93
CA ILE A 816 8.47 -1.78 37.08
C ILE A 816 7.47 -2.27 36.05
N GLU A 817 7.74 -3.39 35.38
CA GLU A 817 6.84 -3.98 34.38
C GLU A 817 5.52 -4.45 34.99
N ALA A 818 5.56 -5.10 36.16
CA ALA A 818 4.35 -5.54 36.84
C ALA A 818 3.48 -4.36 37.30
N ALA A 819 4.09 -3.30 37.84
CA ALA A 819 3.39 -2.07 38.18
C ALA A 819 2.85 -1.35 36.94
N ASN A 820 3.60 -1.38 35.84
CA ASN A 820 3.18 -0.80 34.57
C ASN A 820 1.95 -1.53 34.00
N ALA A 821 1.98 -2.86 33.97
CA ALA A 821 0.84 -3.66 33.52
C ALA A 821 -0.40 -3.44 34.39
N TYR A 822 -0.23 -3.29 35.70
CA TYR A 822 -1.34 -2.98 36.61
C TYR A 822 -1.90 -1.57 36.36
N CYS A 823 -1.04 -0.55 36.27
CA CYS A 823 -1.47 0.84 36.19
C CYS A 823 -1.94 1.24 34.79
N CYS A 824 -1.14 0.93 33.76
CA CYS A 824 -1.38 1.34 32.37
C CYS A 824 -2.11 0.28 31.54
N GLY A 825 -2.23 -0.95 32.06
CA GLY A 825 -2.91 -2.08 31.44
C GLY A 825 -1.98 -2.95 30.62
N ALA A 826 -2.31 -4.24 30.51
CA ALA A 826 -1.63 -5.17 29.59
C ALA A 826 -1.93 -4.86 28.12
N MET A 827 -2.99 -4.09 27.84
CA MET A 827 -3.51 -3.74 26.51
C MET A 827 -3.94 -4.95 25.66
N THR A 828 -3.94 -6.15 26.24
CA THR A 828 -4.44 -7.39 25.68
C THR A 828 -5.32 -8.10 26.71
N LEU A 829 -6.12 -9.05 26.23
CA LEU A 829 -6.89 -9.98 27.06
C LEU A 829 -6.16 -11.32 27.24
N GLU A 830 -5.05 -11.53 26.55
CA GLU A 830 -4.22 -12.72 26.75
C GLU A 830 -3.65 -12.75 28.17
N GLY A 831 -3.93 -13.83 28.90
CA GLY A 831 -3.55 -13.97 30.30
C GLY A 831 -4.43 -13.22 31.30
N ALA A 832 -5.54 -12.60 30.84
CA ALA A 832 -6.49 -11.94 31.73
C ALA A 832 -7.08 -12.94 32.75
N PRO A 833 -7.33 -12.51 34.01
CA PRO A 833 -7.93 -13.36 35.02
C PRO A 833 -9.32 -13.82 34.58
N HIS A 834 -9.76 -15.01 34.99
CA HIS A 834 -11.07 -15.61 34.68
C HIS A 834 -11.35 -15.95 33.21
N LEU A 835 -10.71 -15.27 32.25
CA LEU A 835 -10.97 -15.44 30.83
C LEU A 835 -10.56 -16.85 30.37
N LYS A 836 -11.49 -17.57 29.77
CA LYS A 836 -11.25 -18.88 29.19
C LYS A 836 -10.55 -18.76 27.84
N GLU A 837 -9.59 -19.65 27.59
CA GLU A 837 -8.85 -19.69 26.32
C GLU A 837 -9.77 -19.86 25.09
N GLU A 838 -10.86 -20.61 25.22
CA GLU A 838 -11.84 -20.84 24.15
C GLU A 838 -12.55 -19.55 23.68
N HIS A 839 -12.57 -18.50 24.52
CA HIS A 839 -13.19 -17.20 24.18
C HIS A 839 -12.19 -16.19 23.61
N LEU A 840 -10.87 -16.45 23.68
CA LEU A 840 -9.85 -15.53 23.15
C LEU A 840 -10.07 -15.16 21.66
N PRO A 841 -10.45 -16.10 20.76
CA PRO A 841 -10.66 -15.76 19.34
C PRO A 841 -11.72 -14.68 19.07
N VAL A 842 -12.64 -14.44 20.01
CA VAL A 842 -13.66 -13.37 19.90
C VAL A 842 -13.00 -11.98 19.90
N PHE A 843 -11.85 -11.85 20.56
CA PHE A 843 -11.15 -10.59 20.78
C PHE A 843 -9.92 -10.40 19.88
N ASP A 844 -9.71 -11.31 18.92
CA ASP A 844 -8.60 -11.19 17.98
C ASP A 844 -8.79 -9.93 17.11
N CYS A 845 -7.76 -9.08 17.10
CA CYS A 845 -7.74 -7.83 16.33
C CYS A 845 -6.90 -7.99 15.06
N ALA A 846 -6.90 -6.97 14.19
CA ALA A 846 -6.08 -6.93 12.97
C ALA A 846 -4.57 -7.06 13.26
N ASN A 847 -4.13 -6.64 14.45
CA ASN A 847 -2.73 -6.72 14.88
C ASN A 847 -2.64 -7.26 16.31
N PRO A 848 -1.46 -7.77 16.71
CA PRO A 848 -1.19 -8.11 18.10
C PRO A 848 -1.45 -6.92 19.01
N CYS A 849 -2.12 -7.17 20.13
CA CYS A 849 -2.52 -6.14 21.09
C CYS A 849 -1.54 -6.09 22.27
N GLY A 850 -1.07 -4.89 22.62
CA GLY A 850 -0.17 -4.70 23.76
C GLY A 850 1.21 -5.33 23.58
N ARG A 851 2.03 -5.28 24.64
CA ARG A 851 3.42 -5.79 24.60
C ARG A 851 3.49 -7.32 24.60
N ILE A 852 2.64 -7.96 25.41
CA ILE A 852 2.67 -9.41 25.61
C ILE A 852 1.75 -10.20 24.67
N GLY A 853 0.90 -9.52 23.89
CA GLY A 853 -0.06 -10.15 23.01
C GLY A 853 0.61 -10.81 21.80
N LYS A 854 0.11 -11.99 21.44
CA LYS A 854 0.62 -12.81 20.33
C LYS A 854 -0.46 -13.11 19.29
N ARG A 855 -1.73 -12.98 19.65
CA ARG A 855 -2.87 -13.30 18.78
C ARG A 855 -3.23 -12.12 17.87
N PHE A 856 -3.56 -12.43 16.63
CA PHE A 856 -4.05 -11.49 15.64
C PHE A 856 -4.76 -12.26 14.51
N LEU A 857 -5.59 -11.53 13.75
CA LEU A 857 -6.31 -12.05 12.60
C LEU A 857 -5.35 -12.27 11.42
N SER A 858 -5.42 -13.46 10.81
CA SER A 858 -4.58 -13.80 9.66
C SER A 858 -4.98 -13.02 8.41
N ALA A 859 -4.08 -12.89 7.42
CA ALA A 859 -4.43 -12.30 6.11
C ALA A 859 -5.61 -13.03 5.45
N GLU A 860 -5.66 -14.36 5.57
CA GLU A 860 -6.74 -15.21 5.07
C GLU A 860 -8.09 -14.88 5.74
N SER A 861 -8.12 -14.64 7.05
CA SER A 861 -9.35 -14.28 7.78
C SER A 861 -10.00 -13.01 7.22
N HIS A 862 -9.19 -11.99 6.92
CA HIS A 862 -9.66 -10.75 6.31
C HIS A 862 -10.24 -11.01 4.91
N ILE A 863 -9.54 -11.78 4.08
CA ILE A 863 -9.97 -12.10 2.71
C ILE A 863 -11.26 -12.91 2.71
N ARG A 864 -11.39 -13.91 3.59
CA ARG A 864 -12.60 -14.73 3.69
C ARG A 864 -13.81 -13.93 4.17
N MET A 865 -13.62 -12.97 5.09
CA MET A 865 -14.69 -12.06 5.47
C MET A 865 -15.14 -11.19 4.29
N MET A 866 -14.19 -10.63 3.53
CA MET A 866 -14.52 -9.90 2.30
C MET A 866 -15.28 -10.79 1.32
N ALA A 867 -14.85 -12.04 1.14
CA ALA A 867 -15.45 -12.97 0.21
C ALA A 867 -16.88 -13.37 0.61
N ALA A 868 -17.20 -13.41 1.91
CA ALA A 868 -18.54 -13.64 2.40
C ALA A 868 -19.51 -12.48 2.07
N ALA A 869 -19.00 -11.24 1.98
CA ALA A 869 -19.80 -10.05 1.68
C ALA A 869 -19.86 -9.70 0.18
N GLN A 870 -18.76 -9.88 -0.56
CA GLN A 870 -18.57 -9.41 -1.94
C GLN A 870 -19.67 -9.84 -2.92
N PRO A 871 -20.21 -11.07 -2.86
CA PRO A 871 -21.27 -11.56 -3.76
C PRO A 871 -22.60 -10.87 -3.55
N PHE A 872 -22.72 -10.04 -2.52
CA PHE A 872 -23.92 -9.27 -2.21
C PHE A 872 -23.67 -7.76 -2.37
N ILE A 873 -22.51 -7.35 -2.88
CA ILE A 873 -22.18 -5.95 -3.13
C ILE A 873 -22.10 -5.70 -4.64
N THR A 874 -22.76 -4.64 -5.07
CA THR A 874 -22.89 -4.28 -6.49
C THR A 874 -21.67 -3.51 -6.98
N GLY A 875 -21.17 -2.57 -6.19
CA GLY A 875 -19.82 -2.02 -6.34
C GLY A 875 -18.77 -2.98 -5.77
N ALA A 876 -17.90 -2.49 -4.91
CA ALA A 876 -16.82 -3.25 -4.30
C ALA A 876 -16.64 -2.92 -2.80
N ILE A 877 -15.62 -3.52 -2.20
CA ILE A 877 -15.32 -3.41 -0.77
C ILE A 877 -13.98 -2.70 -0.62
N SER A 878 -13.95 -1.60 0.11
CA SER A 878 -12.70 -1.02 0.59
C SER A 878 -12.32 -1.70 1.90
N LYS A 879 -11.19 -2.40 1.88
CA LYS A 879 -10.67 -3.13 3.04
C LYS A 879 -9.17 -3.24 2.91
N THR A 880 -8.46 -2.89 3.97
CA THR A 880 -7.02 -3.15 4.08
C THR A 880 -6.80 -4.54 4.66
N ILE A 881 -5.99 -5.38 4.02
CA ILE A 881 -5.58 -6.67 4.60
C ILE A 881 -4.27 -6.43 5.36
N ASN A 882 -4.38 -6.41 6.69
CA ASN A 882 -3.24 -6.23 7.57
C ASN A 882 -2.39 -7.49 7.59
N MET A 883 -1.06 -7.29 7.57
CA MET A 883 -0.09 -8.37 7.65
C MET A 883 0.98 -8.00 8.69
N PRO A 884 1.47 -8.98 9.46
CA PRO A 884 2.52 -8.73 10.45
C PRO A 884 3.85 -8.37 9.77
N SER A 885 4.74 -7.72 10.50
CA SER A 885 6.03 -7.26 9.95
C SER A 885 6.93 -8.38 9.44
N ASN A 886 6.78 -9.60 9.97
CA ASN A 886 7.49 -10.79 9.52
C ASN A 886 6.86 -11.48 8.29
N ALA A 887 5.74 -10.98 7.77
CA ALA A 887 5.16 -11.50 6.53
C ALA A 887 6.16 -11.36 5.38
N THR A 888 6.19 -12.37 4.52
CA THR A 888 7.10 -12.49 3.38
C THR A 888 6.46 -11.92 2.11
N VAL A 889 7.27 -11.75 1.06
CA VAL A 889 6.76 -11.40 -0.28
C VAL A 889 5.82 -12.48 -0.82
N GLU A 890 6.07 -13.75 -0.50
CA GLU A 890 5.20 -14.85 -0.92
C GLU A 890 3.82 -14.75 -0.26
N ASP A 891 3.77 -14.42 1.04
CA ASP A 891 2.49 -14.24 1.74
C ASP A 891 1.63 -13.14 1.07
N CYS A 892 2.25 -12.08 0.55
CA CYS A 892 1.55 -11.03 -0.18
C CYS A 892 0.98 -11.56 -1.53
N LYS A 893 1.77 -12.34 -2.27
CA LYS A 893 1.33 -12.96 -3.53
C LYS A 893 0.20 -13.97 -3.29
N ASP A 894 0.32 -14.79 -2.26
CA ASP A 894 -0.70 -15.77 -1.88
C ASP A 894 -2.01 -15.09 -1.46
N ALA A 895 -1.93 -13.98 -0.72
CA ALA A 895 -3.09 -13.16 -0.37
C ALA A 895 -3.81 -12.61 -1.61
N TYR A 896 -3.07 -12.11 -2.60
CA TYR A 896 -3.64 -11.66 -3.87
C TYR A 896 -4.27 -12.81 -4.67
N LEU A 897 -3.60 -13.96 -4.74
CA LEU A 897 -4.10 -15.13 -5.46
C LEU A 897 -5.35 -15.72 -4.81
N LEU A 898 -5.39 -15.79 -3.47
CA LEU A 898 -6.57 -16.20 -2.72
C LEU A 898 -7.75 -15.26 -2.97
N SER A 899 -7.50 -13.95 -3.01
CA SER A 899 -8.52 -12.94 -3.29
C SER A 899 -9.14 -13.11 -4.67
N TRP A 900 -8.29 -13.37 -5.68
CA TRP A 900 -8.74 -13.70 -7.02
C TRP A 900 -9.60 -14.98 -7.04
N ARG A 901 -9.12 -16.06 -6.41
CA ARG A 901 -9.82 -17.37 -6.34
C ARG A 901 -11.18 -17.30 -5.67
N LEU A 902 -11.36 -16.36 -4.74
CA LEU A 902 -12.60 -16.13 -4.01
C LEU A 902 -13.53 -15.09 -4.67
N GLY A 903 -13.19 -14.62 -5.88
CA GLY A 903 -14.04 -13.71 -6.64
C GLY A 903 -14.11 -12.29 -6.07
N LEU A 904 -13.06 -11.84 -5.36
CA LEU A 904 -12.97 -10.44 -4.93
C LEU A 904 -12.78 -9.51 -6.13
N LYS A 905 -13.24 -8.25 -5.99
CA LYS A 905 -13.11 -7.23 -7.03
C LYS A 905 -11.83 -6.39 -6.89
N ALA A 906 -11.37 -6.18 -5.66
CA ALA A 906 -10.11 -5.50 -5.37
C ALA A 906 -9.45 -6.04 -4.10
N ASN A 907 -8.15 -5.81 -3.97
CA ASN A 907 -7.36 -6.11 -2.78
C ASN A 907 -6.29 -5.03 -2.56
N ALA A 908 -6.19 -4.52 -1.32
CA ALA A 908 -5.07 -3.71 -0.86
C ALA A 908 -4.43 -4.37 0.37
N LEU A 909 -3.12 -4.63 0.28
CA LEU A 909 -2.33 -5.21 1.38
C LEU A 909 -1.63 -4.11 2.17
N TYR A 910 -1.51 -4.29 3.48
CA TYR A 910 -0.67 -3.44 4.31
C TYR A 910 0.11 -4.30 5.30
N ARG A 911 1.40 -4.45 5.03
CA ARG A 911 2.32 -5.09 5.96
C ARG A 911 2.85 -4.06 6.95
N ASP A 912 2.83 -4.39 8.23
CA ASP A 912 3.50 -3.59 9.23
C ASP A 912 4.99 -3.44 8.88
N GLY A 913 5.50 -2.21 8.90
CA GLY A 913 6.87 -1.87 8.50
C GLY A 913 7.06 -1.66 6.99
N SER A 914 6.01 -1.73 6.17
CA SER A 914 6.09 -1.42 4.73
C SER A 914 6.27 0.07 4.44
N LYS A 915 5.95 0.98 5.36
CA LYS A 915 6.20 2.42 5.19
C LYS A 915 7.10 2.94 6.29
N LEU A 916 8.00 3.88 5.95
CA LEU A 916 8.88 4.53 6.93
C LEU A 916 8.10 5.40 7.92
N SER A 917 6.91 5.89 7.50
CA SER A 917 5.98 6.62 8.33
C SER A 917 4.66 5.84 8.48
N GLN A 918 4.23 5.62 9.72
CA GLN A 918 2.95 4.96 10.02
C GLN A 918 2.07 5.83 10.92
N PRO A 919 0.79 6.05 10.56
CA PRO A 919 -0.12 6.87 11.36
C PRO A 919 -0.75 6.14 12.57
N LEU A 920 -0.73 4.80 12.61
CA LEU A 920 -1.27 3.96 13.69
C LEU A 920 -0.24 2.87 14.03
N GLN A 921 -0.02 2.61 15.32
CA GLN A 921 0.87 1.55 15.82
C GLN A 921 0.11 0.70 16.85
N SER A 922 0.24 -0.63 16.78
CA SER A 922 -0.42 -1.58 17.69
C SER A 922 0.40 -1.93 18.93
N ALA A 923 1.74 -1.81 18.84
CA ALA A 923 2.67 -1.95 19.95
C ALA A 923 3.94 -1.11 19.70
N LEU A 924 4.56 -0.63 20.78
CA LEU A 924 5.98 -0.23 20.76
C LEU A 924 6.78 -1.54 20.75
N LEU A 925 7.64 -1.74 19.74
CA LEU A 925 8.48 -2.94 19.61
C LEU A 925 9.24 -3.25 20.92
N ASP A 926 9.19 -4.51 21.36
CA ASP A 926 10.14 -5.08 22.32
C ASP A 926 11.44 -5.43 21.58
N ASP A 927 12.52 -4.71 21.88
CA ASP A 927 13.88 -5.17 21.59
C ASP A 927 14.70 -5.02 22.88
N ASP A 928 14.48 -5.97 23.80
CA ASP A 928 15.08 -6.01 25.13
C ASP A 928 16.60 -6.33 25.13
N ASP A 929 17.17 -6.67 23.97
CA ASP A 929 18.62 -6.81 23.76
C ASP A 929 19.28 -5.53 23.23
N MET A 930 18.54 -4.41 23.09
CA MET A 930 19.03 -3.18 22.42
C MET A 930 19.11 -1.92 23.30
N VAL A 931 19.20 -2.05 24.63
CA VAL A 931 19.15 -0.89 25.57
C VAL A 931 20.53 -0.40 26.03
N GLU A 932 21.54 -0.33 25.17
CA GLU A 932 22.78 0.39 25.53
C GLU A 932 23.07 1.68 24.76
N ASP A 933 22.34 2.02 23.71
CA ASP A 933 22.40 3.36 23.12
C ASP A 933 21.08 3.59 22.35
N ILE A 934 20.27 4.59 22.75
CA ILE A 934 19.14 5.25 22.05
C ILE A 934 18.01 5.56 23.05
N VAL A 935 17.95 6.78 23.57
CA VAL A 935 16.70 7.43 24.04
C VAL A 935 16.87 8.94 23.91
N ASP A 936 16.64 9.49 22.72
CA ASP A 936 16.51 10.94 22.54
C ASP A 936 15.11 11.25 22.01
N ALA A 937 14.28 11.86 22.88
CA ALA A 937 13.35 12.96 22.62
C ALA A 937 12.00 12.88 23.39
N PRO A 938 11.26 14.01 23.56
CA PRO A 938 10.01 14.06 24.34
C PRO A 938 8.86 13.28 23.68
N ARG A 939 7.70 13.20 24.36
CA ARG A 939 6.41 12.53 23.97
C ARG A 939 5.94 12.65 22.49
N ALA A 940 6.61 13.42 21.64
CA ALA A 940 6.37 13.60 20.20
C ALA A 940 7.38 12.90 19.26
N ALA A 941 8.44 12.26 19.74
CA ALA A 941 9.60 11.89 18.90
C ALA A 941 10.07 10.42 18.98
N ALA A 942 9.27 9.51 19.52
CA ALA A 942 9.59 8.07 19.54
C ALA A 942 9.51 7.39 18.15
N ALA A 943 8.73 7.94 17.21
CA ALA A 943 8.53 7.38 15.87
C ALA A 943 9.76 7.49 14.90
N PRO A 944 10.49 8.62 14.81
CA PRO A 944 11.63 8.74 13.89
C PRO A 944 12.80 7.79 14.23
N VAL A 945 12.93 7.39 15.50
CA VAL A 945 13.97 6.48 15.98
C VAL A 945 13.78 5.03 15.50
N ILE A 946 12.53 4.59 15.38
CA ILE A 946 12.18 3.25 14.88
C ILE A 946 12.42 3.18 13.36
N ALA A 947 12.09 4.25 12.63
CA ALA A 947 12.37 4.36 11.20
C ALA A 947 13.88 4.42 10.89
N GLU A 948 14.68 5.02 11.78
CA GLU A 948 16.13 5.07 11.70
C GLU A 948 16.77 3.67 11.74
N LYS A 949 16.27 2.78 12.61
CA LYS A 949 16.70 1.37 12.69
C LYS A 949 16.24 0.50 11.52
N ILE A 950 15.10 0.82 10.87
CA ILE A 950 14.68 0.11 9.65
C ILE A 950 15.65 0.41 8.51
N VAL A 951 16.15 1.65 8.43
CA VAL A 951 17.15 2.05 7.42
C VAL A 951 18.55 1.51 7.75
N GLU A 952 18.93 1.43 9.04
CA GLU A 952 20.18 0.76 9.45
C GLU A 952 20.15 -0.77 9.25
N ARG A 953 19.03 -1.45 9.51
CA ARG A 953 18.88 -2.91 9.31
C ARG A 953 19.00 -3.35 7.84
N VAL A 954 18.70 -2.47 6.88
CA VAL A 954 18.91 -2.76 5.44
C VAL A 954 20.39 -2.71 5.06
N ILE A 955 21.24 -2.09 5.89
CA ILE A 955 22.67 -1.88 5.60
C ILE A 955 23.57 -2.78 6.48
N GLU A 956 23.14 -3.21 7.68
CA GLU A 956 23.93 -4.08 8.55
C GLU A 956 23.48 -5.56 8.53
N LYS A 957 23.80 -6.27 7.44
CA LYS A 957 24.22 -7.67 7.56
C LYS A 957 25.73 -7.73 7.38
N VAL A 958 26.47 -7.43 8.46
CA VAL A 958 27.90 -7.73 8.50
C VAL A 958 28.03 -9.26 8.55
N ALA A 959 28.18 -9.88 7.39
CA ALA A 959 28.56 -11.27 7.31
C ALA A 959 29.93 -11.47 7.96
N GLU A 960 30.07 -12.41 8.89
CA GLU A 960 31.39 -12.77 9.40
C GLU A 960 32.19 -13.49 8.30
N ARG A 961 33.48 -13.13 8.13
CA ARG A 961 34.34 -13.75 7.11
C ARG A 961 34.60 -15.22 7.44
N GLN A 962 33.99 -16.12 6.67
CA GLN A 962 34.24 -17.55 6.74
C GLN A 962 35.58 -17.87 6.06
N ARG A 963 36.63 -18.22 6.83
CA ARG A 963 37.94 -18.56 6.27
C ARG A 963 37.97 -19.99 5.75
N LEU A 964 38.59 -20.19 4.60
CA LEU A 964 38.78 -21.51 4.00
C LEU A 964 39.78 -22.39 4.77
N PRO A 965 39.63 -23.73 4.75
CA PRO A 965 40.59 -24.66 5.32
C PRO A 965 41.98 -24.58 4.65
N THR A 966 43.03 -24.92 5.41
CA THR A 966 44.42 -24.85 4.94
C THR A 966 44.70 -25.81 3.76
N ARG A 967 43.92 -26.89 3.65
CA ARG A 967 43.91 -27.82 2.52
C ARG A 967 42.49 -27.90 1.96
N ARG A 968 42.33 -27.61 0.67
CA ARG A 968 41.02 -27.45 0.01
C ARG A 968 40.99 -28.10 -1.37
N LYS A 969 39.78 -28.39 -1.84
CA LYS A 969 39.52 -28.90 -3.20
C LYS A 969 39.36 -27.73 -4.17
N GLY A 970 39.48 -28.01 -5.45
CA GLY A 970 39.33 -27.05 -6.53
C GLY A 970 39.96 -27.55 -7.81
N TYR A 971 39.78 -26.82 -8.92
CA TYR A 971 40.31 -27.19 -10.23
C TYR A 971 41.10 -26.05 -10.86
N THR A 972 41.84 -26.36 -11.92
CA THR A 972 42.56 -25.38 -12.73
C THR A 972 42.12 -25.50 -14.17
N GLN A 973 41.49 -24.47 -14.71
CA GLN A 973 41.13 -24.38 -16.12
C GLN A 973 42.10 -23.46 -16.85
N LYS A 974 42.60 -23.93 -17.99
CA LYS A 974 43.47 -23.14 -18.88
C LYS A 974 42.69 -22.81 -20.14
N ALA A 975 42.65 -21.53 -20.49
CA ALA A 975 42.07 -21.08 -21.76
C ALA A 975 42.93 -19.99 -22.42
N ILE A 976 42.66 -19.73 -23.69
CA ILE A 976 43.24 -18.65 -24.46
C ILE A 976 42.09 -17.75 -24.90
N VAL A 977 41.97 -16.54 -24.35
CA VAL A 977 40.93 -15.57 -24.70
C VAL A 977 41.54 -14.48 -25.56
N GLY A 978 41.10 -14.33 -26.81
CA GLY A 978 41.61 -13.28 -27.71
C GLY A 978 43.13 -13.36 -27.95
N GLY A 979 43.73 -14.56 -27.90
CA GLY A 979 45.17 -14.78 -28.03
C GLY A 979 45.98 -14.74 -26.72
N HIS A 980 45.34 -14.45 -25.58
CA HIS A 980 45.98 -14.34 -24.27
C HIS A 980 45.72 -15.57 -23.40
N LYS A 981 46.78 -16.16 -22.84
CA LYS A 981 46.68 -17.35 -21.97
C LYS A 981 46.23 -16.97 -20.56
N VAL A 982 45.09 -17.50 -20.14
CA VAL A 982 44.48 -17.33 -18.82
C VAL A 982 44.41 -18.67 -18.11
N TYR A 983 44.83 -18.70 -16.84
CA TYR A 983 44.65 -19.83 -15.94
C TYR A 983 43.74 -19.41 -14.79
N LEU A 984 42.56 -20.02 -14.72
CA LEU A 984 41.63 -19.88 -13.61
C LEU A 984 41.86 -21.03 -12.64
N ARG A 985 42.11 -20.73 -11.37
CA ARG A 985 42.15 -21.73 -10.29
C ARG A 985 41.09 -21.42 -9.25
N THR A 986 40.44 -22.45 -8.73
CA THR A 986 39.37 -22.31 -7.76
C THR A 986 39.74 -22.98 -6.43
N GLY A 987 39.16 -22.49 -5.33
CA GLY A 987 39.24 -23.10 -4.01
C GLY A 987 37.86 -23.24 -3.40
N GLU A 988 37.52 -24.44 -2.98
CA GLU A 988 36.18 -24.83 -2.49
C GLU A 988 36.16 -25.00 -0.96
N TYR A 989 35.00 -24.76 -0.37
CA TYR A 989 34.66 -25.20 0.98
C TYR A 989 34.42 -26.72 1.01
N GLU A 990 34.38 -27.32 2.21
CA GLU A 990 34.16 -28.77 2.36
C GLU A 990 32.81 -29.25 1.82
N ASP A 991 31.83 -28.34 1.72
CA ASP A 991 30.48 -28.57 1.18
C ASP A 991 30.39 -28.43 -0.35
N GLY A 992 31.50 -28.10 -1.04
CA GLY A 992 31.56 -27.96 -2.50
C GLY A 992 31.20 -26.57 -3.03
N ARG A 993 30.90 -25.60 -2.16
CA ARG A 993 30.73 -24.19 -2.55
C ARG A 993 32.06 -23.53 -2.88
N LEU A 994 32.08 -22.62 -3.86
CA LEU A 994 33.27 -21.86 -4.23
C LEU A 994 33.57 -20.78 -3.18
N GLY A 995 34.81 -20.74 -2.67
CA GLY A 995 35.24 -19.75 -1.68
C GLY A 995 36.38 -18.83 -2.13
N GLU A 996 37.12 -19.18 -3.18
CA GLU A 996 38.14 -18.29 -3.76
C GLU A 996 38.47 -18.63 -5.22
N ILE A 997 38.97 -17.63 -5.95
CA ILE A 997 39.47 -17.75 -7.31
C ILE A 997 40.86 -17.11 -7.44
N PHE A 998 41.71 -17.67 -8.31
CA PHE A 998 42.99 -17.09 -8.72
C PHE A 998 43.09 -17.03 -10.23
N ILE A 999 43.65 -15.94 -10.74
CA ILE A 999 43.76 -15.67 -12.17
C ILE A 999 45.23 -15.43 -12.52
N ASP A 1000 45.82 -16.32 -13.31
CA ASP A 1000 47.20 -16.16 -13.80
C ASP A 1000 47.23 -15.92 -15.31
N MET A 1001 47.93 -14.87 -15.74
CA MET A 1001 48.06 -14.49 -17.16
C MET A 1001 49.51 -14.31 -17.61
N HIS A 1002 49.84 -14.86 -18.78
CA HIS A 1002 51.17 -14.78 -19.40
C HIS A 1002 51.24 -13.78 -20.56
N LYS A 1003 52.39 -13.10 -20.71
CA LYS A 1003 52.72 -12.11 -21.76
C LYS A 1003 52.04 -10.73 -21.67
N GLU A 1004 51.40 -10.43 -20.55
CA GLU A 1004 50.82 -9.12 -20.27
C GLU A 1004 51.73 -8.20 -19.44
N GLY A 1005 51.50 -6.89 -19.53
CA GLY A 1005 52.20 -5.88 -18.74
C GLY A 1005 52.03 -6.11 -17.23
N ALA A 1006 53.05 -5.77 -16.44
CA ALA A 1006 53.06 -6.00 -14.99
C ALA A 1006 51.85 -5.36 -14.28
N ALA A 1007 51.36 -4.22 -14.77
CA ALA A 1007 50.19 -3.53 -14.20
C ALA A 1007 48.89 -4.34 -14.36
N PHE A 1008 48.65 -4.94 -15.53
CA PHE A 1008 47.41 -5.69 -15.79
C PHE A 1008 47.38 -7.01 -15.00
N ARG A 1009 48.53 -7.70 -14.88
CA ARG A 1009 48.65 -8.89 -14.02
C ARG A 1009 48.37 -8.57 -12.55
N SER A 1010 48.91 -7.47 -12.03
CA SER A 1010 48.63 -7.04 -10.65
C SER A 1010 47.16 -6.68 -10.43
N LEU A 1011 46.53 -6.06 -11.43
CA LEU A 1011 45.10 -5.71 -11.37
C LEU A 1011 44.23 -6.96 -11.32
N MET A 1012 44.46 -7.95 -12.19
CA MET A 1012 43.70 -9.21 -12.20
C MET A 1012 43.91 -10.03 -10.92
N ASN A 1013 45.11 -9.99 -10.34
CA ASN A 1013 45.36 -10.60 -9.03
C ASN A 1013 44.60 -9.89 -7.90
N ASN A 1014 44.62 -8.56 -7.85
CA ASN A 1014 43.88 -7.79 -6.84
C ASN A 1014 42.36 -8.00 -7.00
N PHE A 1015 41.88 -8.10 -8.23
CA PHE A 1015 40.49 -8.41 -8.54
C PHE A 1015 40.10 -9.81 -8.03
N ALA A 1016 40.90 -10.84 -8.36
CA ALA A 1016 40.67 -12.20 -7.87
C ALA A 1016 40.64 -12.29 -6.33
N ILE A 1017 41.50 -11.52 -5.65
CA ILE A 1017 41.50 -11.41 -4.19
C ILE A 1017 40.22 -10.76 -3.68
N ALA A 1018 39.75 -9.67 -4.29
CA ALA A 1018 38.53 -8.98 -3.89
C ALA A 1018 37.29 -9.90 -4.00
N ILE A 1019 37.17 -10.62 -5.11
CA ILE A 1019 36.07 -11.59 -5.32
C ILE A 1019 36.16 -12.73 -4.31
N SER A 1020 37.36 -13.26 -4.06
CA SER A 1020 37.57 -14.31 -3.06
C SER A 1020 37.22 -13.84 -1.64
N ILE A 1021 37.49 -12.58 -1.31
CA ILE A 1021 37.08 -11.99 -0.03
C ILE A 1021 35.55 -11.88 0.00
N GLY A 1022 34.91 -11.38 -1.05
CA GLY A 1022 33.45 -11.28 -1.13
C GLY A 1022 32.74 -12.61 -0.94
N LEU A 1023 33.21 -13.68 -1.60
CA LEU A 1023 32.71 -15.04 -1.41
C LEU A 1023 32.91 -15.55 0.03
N GLN A 1024 33.99 -15.16 0.71
CA GLN A 1024 34.23 -15.49 2.12
C GLN A 1024 33.37 -14.68 3.10
N TYR A 1025 32.88 -13.50 2.68
CA TYR A 1025 31.89 -12.71 3.40
C TYR A 1025 30.45 -13.10 3.00
N GLY A 1026 30.25 -14.27 2.39
CA GLY A 1026 28.92 -14.80 2.12
C GLY A 1026 28.16 -14.13 0.98
N VAL A 1027 28.83 -13.32 0.15
CA VAL A 1027 28.22 -12.82 -1.10
C VAL A 1027 27.95 -14.02 -2.02
N PRO A 1028 26.70 -14.23 -2.47
CA PRO A 1028 26.38 -15.32 -3.39
C PRO A 1028 27.19 -15.23 -4.68
N LEU A 1029 27.55 -16.39 -5.25
CA LEU A 1029 28.36 -16.43 -6.47
C LEU A 1029 27.57 -15.87 -7.67
N GLU A 1030 26.25 -16.06 -7.67
CA GLU A 1030 25.26 -15.57 -8.61
C GLU A 1030 25.40 -14.05 -8.83
N GLU A 1031 25.52 -13.27 -7.75
CA GLU A 1031 25.67 -11.80 -7.79
C GLU A 1031 26.93 -11.38 -8.56
N PHE A 1032 28.04 -12.10 -8.38
CA PHE A 1032 29.26 -11.82 -9.15
C PHE A 1032 29.15 -12.25 -10.60
N VAL A 1033 28.44 -13.35 -10.88
CA VAL A 1033 28.19 -13.80 -12.24
C VAL A 1033 27.38 -12.75 -12.99
N GLU A 1034 26.31 -12.23 -12.40
CA GLU A 1034 25.47 -11.20 -13.03
C GLU A 1034 26.23 -9.89 -13.23
N ALA A 1035 27.03 -9.47 -12.25
CA ALA A 1035 27.78 -8.21 -12.32
C ALA A 1035 28.88 -8.20 -13.40
N PHE A 1036 29.50 -9.35 -13.69
CA PHE A 1036 30.72 -9.40 -14.52
C PHE A 1036 30.55 -10.13 -15.87
N THR A 1037 29.48 -10.88 -16.07
CA THR A 1037 29.17 -11.47 -17.38
C THR A 1037 28.77 -10.38 -18.38
N PHE A 1038 29.13 -10.55 -19.65
CA PHE A 1038 28.95 -9.59 -20.77
C PHE A 1038 29.74 -8.28 -20.68
N THR A 1039 30.60 -8.11 -19.66
CA THR A 1039 31.52 -6.98 -19.60
C THR A 1039 32.51 -6.99 -20.77
N ARG A 1040 32.74 -5.83 -21.41
CA ARG A 1040 33.52 -5.71 -22.65
C ARG A 1040 34.81 -4.93 -22.45
N PHE A 1041 35.95 -5.57 -22.60
CA PHE A 1041 37.28 -4.94 -22.69
C PHE A 1041 38.34 -5.95 -23.17
N GLU A 1042 39.48 -5.47 -23.68
CA GLU A 1042 40.56 -6.34 -24.17
C GLU A 1042 41.39 -6.93 -23.01
N PRO A 1043 41.77 -8.22 -23.06
CA PRO A 1043 41.61 -9.16 -24.19
C PRO A 1043 40.19 -9.71 -24.35
N SER A 1044 39.67 -9.68 -25.58
CA SER A 1044 38.35 -10.19 -25.97
C SER A 1044 38.46 -10.97 -27.29
N GLY A 1045 37.66 -12.00 -27.49
CA GLY A 1045 37.63 -12.75 -28.75
C GLY A 1045 37.40 -14.25 -28.57
N ILE A 1046 37.88 -15.03 -29.55
CA ILE A 1046 37.76 -16.48 -29.56
C ILE A 1046 38.44 -17.07 -28.32
N VAL A 1047 37.75 -18.02 -27.69
CA VAL A 1047 38.22 -18.79 -26.54
C VAL A 1047 38.68 -20.16 -27.03
N GLU A 1048 39.96 -20.47 -26.85
CA GLU A 1048 40.54 -21.78 -27.14
C GLU A 1048 40.89 -22.53 -25.83
N GLY A 1049 40.64 -23.83 -25.79
CA GLY A 1049 40.92 -24.67 -24.61
C GLY A 1049 39.82 -24.70 -23.56
N ASN A 1050 38.63 -24.19 -23.87
CA ASN A 1050 37.40 -24.42 -23.11
C ASN A 1050 36.38 -25.15 -23.99
N ASP A 1051 35.75 -26.18 -23.45
CA ASP A 1051 34.88 -27.07 -24.21
C ASP A 1051 33.48 -26.46 -24.44
N THR A 1052 33.00 -25.60 -23.55
CA THR A 1052 31.65 -25.03 -23.55
C THR A 1052 31.62 -23.56 -23.99
N ILE A 1053 32.61 -22.74 -23.63
CA ILE A 1053 32.67 -21.32 -23.99
C ILE A 1053 33.61 -21.11 -25.18
N LYS A 1054 33.08 -20.67 -26.33
CA LYS A 1054 33.86 -20.47 -27.58
C LYS A 1054 34.21 -19.03 -27.90
N MET A 1055 33.47 -18.08 -27.33
CA MET A 1055 33.67 -16.63 -27.49
C MET A 1055 33.46 -15.93 -26.15
N ALA A 1056 34.29 -14.93 -25.85
CA ALA A 1056 34.12 -14.09 -24.67
C ALA A 1056 34.39 -12.61 -24.99
N THR A 1057 33.61 -11.73 -24.40
CA THR A 1057 33.72 -10.28 -24.61
C THR A 1057 34.78 -9.61 -23.74
N SER A 1058 35.31 -10.34 -22.75
CA SER A 1058 36.50 -10.00 -21.97
C SER A 1058 37.03 -11.24 -21.23
N VAL A 1059 38.19 -11.11 -20.59
CA VAL A 1059 38.72 -12.16 -19.69
C VAL A 1059 37.83 -12.36 -18.46
N LEU A 1060 37.19 -11.29 -17.94
CA LEU A 1060 36.27 -11.41 -16.79
C LEU A 1060 34.96 -12.08 -17.19
N ASP A 1061 34.41 -11.71 -18.34
CA ASP A 1061 33.25 -12.38 -18.92
C ASP A 1061 33.49 -13.89 -19.08
N TYR A 1062 34.66 -14.29 -19.58
CA TYR A 1062 35.05 -15.71 -19.66
C TYR A 1062 35.07 -16.39 -18.27
N ILE A 1063 35.71 -15.77 -17.28
CA ILE A 1063 35.91 -16.36 -15.95
C ILE A 1063 34.58 -16.58 -15.24
N PHE A 1064 33.68 -15.59 -15.25
CA PHE A 1064 32.42 -15.71 -14.54
C PHE A 1064 31.43 -16.62 -15.23
N ARG A 1065 31.43 -16.72 -16.56
CA ARG A 1065 30.68 -17.77 -17.26
C ARG A 1065 31.20 -19.17 -16.92
N GLU A 1066 32.52 -19.34 -16.89
CA GLU A 1066 33.13 -20.64 -16.57
C GLU A 1066 32.78 -21.10 -15.15
N VAL A 1067 32.84 -20.17 -14.19
CA VAL A 1067 32.48 -20.45 -12.79
C VAL A 1067 30.97 -20.66 -12.62
N ALA A 1068 30.13 -19.90 -13.34
CA ALA A 1068 28.68 -20.08 -13.33
C ALA A 1068 28.27 -21.45 -13.89
N ILE A 1069 28.84 -21.86 -15.02
CA ILE A 1069 28.60 -23.20 -15.59
C ILE A 1069 29.07 -24.29 -14.61
N SER A 1070 30.25 -24.12 -14.02
CA SER A 1070 30.89 -25.16 -13.20
C SER A 1070 30.30 -25.33 -11.80
N TYR A 1071 29.81 -24.25 -11.17
CA TYR A 1071 29.31 -24.29 -9.79
C TYR A 1071 27.81 -24.04 -9.66
N LEU A 1072 27.20 -23.29 -10.59
CA LEU A 1072 25.78 -22.94 -10.54
C LEU A 1072 24.94 -23.73 -11.55
N GLY A 1073 25.59 -24.45 -12.47
CA GLY A 1073 24.92 -25.21 -13.52
C GLY A 1073 24.16 -24.36 -14.53
N ARG A 1074 24.60 -23.11 -14.72
CA ARG A 1074 24.09 -22.15 -15.70
C ARG A 1074 24.54 -22.50 -17.13
N ASP A 1075 24.01 -23.60 -17.65
CA ASP A 1075 24.33 -24.11 -18.99
C ASP A 1075 23.87 -23.16 -20.11
N ASP A 1076 22.96 -22.22 -19.81
CA ASP A 1076 22.53 -21.10 -20.67
C ASP A 1076 23.67 -20.14 -21.07
N LEU A 1077 24.75 -20.09 -20.28
CA LEU A 1077 25.93 -19.28 -20.57
C LEU A 1077 26.97 -20.02 -21.42
N ALA A 1078 26.75 -21.31 -21.70
CA ALA A 1078 27.56 -22.10 -22.61
C ALA A 1078 27.19 -21.81 -24.08
N HIS A 1079 28.16 -21.94 -24.98
CA HIS A 1079 27.92 -21.84 -26.43
C HIS A 1079 27.66 -23.22 -27.07
N ALA A 1080 27.82 -24.31 -26.33
CA ALA A 1080 27.55 -25.67 -26.76
C ALA A 1080 26.96 -26.46 -25.58
N GLU A 1081 25.81 -27.11 -25.79
CA GLU A 1081 25.13 -27.90 -24.76
C GLU A 1081 25.75 -29.31 -24.62
N PRO A 1082 25.66 -29.97 -23.45
CA PRO A 1082 26.21 -31.32 -23.26
C PRO A 1082 25.64 -32.39 -24.21
N GLY A 1083 24.47 -32.15 -24.79
CA GLY A 1083 23.82 -33.02 -25.78
C GLY A 1083 24.48 -32.97 -27.17
N ASP A 1084 25.13 -31.86 -27.52
CA ASP A 1084 25.75 -31.65 -28.84
C ASP A 1084 27.11 -32.35 -28.98
N MET A 1085 27.66 -32.87 -27.88
CA MET A 1085 28.93 -33.61 -27.86
C MET A 1085 28.75 -35.14 -27.84
N LEU A 1086 27.53 -35.64 -28.05
CA LEU A 1086 27.23 -37.09 -28.15
C LEU A 1086 27.54 -37.62 -29.57
N PRO A 1087 28.27 -38.75 -29.73
CA PRO A 1087 28.54 -39.35 -31.04
C PRO A 1087 27.33 -39.92 -31.81
N ASP A 1088 26.11 -39.84 -31.27
CA ASP A 1088 24.95 -40.62 -31.74
C ASP A 1088 23.85 -39.79 -32.46
N THR A 1089 24.12 -38.54 -32.86
CA THR A 1089 23.15 -37.70 -33.61
C THR A 1089 23.21 -37.86 -35.13
N LEU A 1090 23.40 -39.11 -35.61
CA LEU A 1090 23.15 -39.52 -36.99
C LEU A 1090 22.30 -40.81 -36.96
N GLY A 1091 21.00 -40.65 -37.24
CA GLY A 1091 19.96 -41.56 -36.74
C GLY A 1091 19.80 -42.96 -37.36
N ARG A 1092 18.96 -43.77 -36.70
CA ARG A 1092 18.07 -44.82 -37.29
C ARG A 1092 17.17 -45.49 -36.23
N GLY A 1093 15.84 -45.47 -36.49
CA GLY A 1093 14.93 -46.63 -36.56
C GLY A 1093 14.56 -47.50 -35.34
N VAL A 1094 13.32 -47.30 -34.86
CA VAL A 1094 12.26 -48.24 -34.39
C VAL A 1094 12.58 -49.47 -33.48
N HIS A 1095 11.82 -49.52 -32.37
CA HIS A 1095 11.34 -50.64 -31.52
C HIS A 1095 12.15 -51.16 -30.30
N GLU A 1096 11.38 -51.28 -29.20
CA GLU A 1096 11.39 -52.23 -28.07
C GLU A 1096 11.97 -51.84 -26.69
N ASP A 1097 11.12 -52.13 -25.69
CA ASP A 1097 11.25 -52.17 -24.23
C ASP A 1097 12.48 -52.96 -23.72
N ASP A 1098 13.02 -52.63 -22.54
CA ASP A 1098 12.65 -53.28 -21.26
C ASP A 1098 13.73 -53.08 -20.16
N GLY A 1099 13.28 -52.78 -18.93
CA GLY A 1099 13.83 -53.22 -17.65
C GLY A 1099 15.22 -52.81 -17.13
N GLY A 1100 15.25 -52.14 -15.96
CA GLY A 1100 16.25 -52.40 -14.92
C GLY A 1100 16.77 -51.21 -14.11
N GLU A 1101 16.04 -50.79 -13.07
CA GLU A 1101 16.56 -49.91 -12.02
C GLU A 1101 17.54 -50.66 -11.09
N ALA A 1102 18.78 -50.15 -10.99
CA ALA A 1102 19.67 -50.40 -9.85
C ALA A 1102 20.52 -49.14 -9.58
N SER A 1103 20.68 -48.82 -8.30
CA SER A 1103 21.01 -47.50 -7.72
C SER A 1103 22.30 -46.82 -8.22
N THR A 1104 22.12 -45.79 -9.03
CA THR A 1104 23.14 -44.79 -9.42
C THR A 1104 23.57 -43.89 -8.24
N ALA A 1105 22.75 -43.80 -7.19
CA ALA A 1105 22.93 -42.87 -6.08
C ALA A 1105 24.17 -43.16 -5.22
N ASP A 1106 24.47 -44.42 -4.94
CA ASP A 1106 25.57 -44.79 -4.04
C ASP A 1106 26.95 -44.65 -4.70
N ALA A 1107 27.04 -44.79 -6.03
CA ALA A 1107 28.27 -44.59 -6.79
C ALA A 1107 28.64 -43.09 -6.90
N ILE A 1108 27.64 -42.22 -7.04
CA ILE A 1108 27.84 -40.76 -7.11
C ILE A 1108 28.30 -40.21 -5.76
N ALA A 1109 27.71 -40.69 -4.65
CA ALA A 1109 28.07 -40.27 -3.30
C ALA A 1109 29.51 -40.65 -2.89
N ALA A 1110 30.03 -41.77 -3.40
CA ALA A 1110 31.41 -42.19 -3.14
C ALA A 1110 32.45 -41.36 -3.92
N ILE A 1111 32.11 -40.87 -5.12
CA ILE A 1111 33.00 -40.09 -6.01
C ILE A 1111 33.07 -38.61 -5.59
N GLN A 1112 31.96 -38.02 -5.11
CA GLN A 1112 31.91 -36.66 -4.55
C GLN A 1112 32.90 -36.46 -3.37
N LYS A 1113 33.25 -37.54 -2.65
CA LYS A 1113 34.23 -37.45 -1.56
C LYS A 1113 35.66 -37.17 -2.05
N VAL A 1114 36.02 -37.49 -3.29
CA VAL A 1114 37.42 -37.50 -3.76
C VAL A 1114 37.71 -36.52 -4.91
N ALA A 1115 36.69 -35.95 -5.59
CA ALA A 1115 36.84 -34.99 -6.69
C ALA A 1115 36.08 -33.66 -6.46
N SER A 1116 36.51 -32.58 -7.13
CA SER A 1116 35.85 -31.25 -7.12
C SER A 1116 34.55 -31.27 -7.94
N THR A 1117 33.54 -30.51 -7.52
CA THR A 1117 32.23 -30.42 -8.18
C THR A 1117 32.33 -29.93 -9.62
N GLY A 1118 33.19 -28.95 -9.89
CA GLY A 1118 33.43 -28.42 -11.25
C GLY A 1118 34.11 -29.41 -12.21
N PHE A 1119 34.91 -30.36 -11.71
CA PHE A 1119 35.61 -31.33 -12.57
C PHE A 1119 34.72 -32.52 -13.00
N MET A 1120 33.64 -32.81 -12.26
CA MET A 1120 32.78 -33.98 -12.52
C MET A 1120 31.84 -33.81 -13.73
N ARG A 1121 31.60 -32.59 -14.23
CA ARG A 1121 30.71 -32.35 -15.39
C ARG A 1121 31.37 -32.57 -16.75
N SER A 1122 32.70 -32.55 -16.87
CA SER A 1122 33.39 -32.64 -18.18
C SER A 1122 33.85 -34.05 -18.60
N SER A 1123 33.69 -35.08 -17.75
CA SER A 1123 34.05 -36.46 -18.11
C SER A 1123 33.01 -37.49 -17.65
N LYS A 1124 32.17 -37.98 -18.58
CA LYS A 1124 31.30 -39.14 -18.35
C LYS A 1124 32.16 -40.41 -18.27
N LEU A 1125 32.29 -40.99 -17.08
CA LEU A 1125 33.03 -42.24 -16.85
C LEU A 1125 32.08 -43.43 -17.04
N LEU A 1126 32.19 -44.12 -18.19
CA LEU A 1126 31.50 -45.40 -18.47
C LEU A 1126 32.18 -46.52 -17.67
N VAL A 1127 31.46 -47.13 -16.73
CA VAL A 1127 31.94 -48.29 -15.96
C VAL A 1127 31.67 -49.56 -16.75
N PHE A 1128 32.72 -50.17 -17.31
CA PHE A 1128 32.64 -51.53 -17.89
C PHE A 1128 32.74 -52.56 -16.76
N SER A 1129 31.72 -53.40 -16.58
CA SER A 1129 31.75 -54.50 -15.60
C SER A 1129 32.63 -55.65 -16.13
N GLY A 1130 33.81 -55.84 -15.54
CA GLY A 1130 34.60 -57.07 -15.68
C GLY A 1130 34.61 -57.83 -14.36
N GLY A 1131 33.92 -58.96 -14.29
CA GLY A 1131 33.92 -59.83 -13.11
C GLY A 1131 35.20 -60.66 -13.00
N ALA A 1132 35.74 -60.79 -11.79
CA ALA A 1132 36.31 -62.01 -11.23
C ALA A 1132 36.69 -61.81 -9.75
N GLU A 1133 36.53 -62.89 -9.01
CA GLU A 1133 36.68 -63.12 -7.57
C GLU A 1133 38.04 -62.78 -6.91
N GLN A 1134 37.99 -62.75 -5.57
CA GLN A 1134 38.98 -63.20 -4.57
C GLN A 1134 40.05 -62.22 -4.01
N THR A 1135 39.86 -61.93 -2.71
CA THR A 1135 40.78 -62.13 -1.57
C THR A 1135 42.06 -61.28 -1.40
N GLU A 1136 42.13 -60.68 -0.20
CA GLU A 1136 43.31 -60.47 0.67
C GLU A 1136 44.35 -59.34 0.46
N THR A 1137 44.52 -58.59 1.57
CA THR A 1137 45.79 -58.19 2.21
C THR A 1137 46.69 -57.09 1.59
N LYS A 1138 46.66 -55.92 2.27
CA LYS A 1138 47.80 -55.17 2.88
C LYS A 1138 49.14 -55.02 2.11
N VAL A 1139 49.64 -53.77 2.10
CA VAL A 1139 51.04 -53.29 2.24
C VAL A 1139 51.60 -52.40 1.09
N THR A 1140 51.94 -51.17 1.51
CA THR A 1140 52.89 -50.12 1.09
C THR A 1140 53.74 -50.17 -0.19
N ALA A 1141 53.94 -48.95 -0.72
CA ALA A 1141 55.18 -48.28 -1.17
C ALA A 1141 55.66 -48.33 -2.65
N ASN A 1142 55.68 -47.11 -3.21
CA ASN A 1142 56.71 -46.44 -4.05
C ASN A 1142 57.08 -46.89 -5.49
N SER A 1143 57.02 -45.86 -6.35
CA SER A 1143 57.97 -45.41 -7.40
C SER A 1143 57.94 -45.98 -8.84
N ALA A 1144 57.55 -45.05 -9.75
CA ALA A 1144 58.25 -44.59 -10.97
C ALA A 1144 58.12 -45.32 -12.35
N ALA A 1145 57.85 -44.45 -13.36
CA ALA A 1145 58.33 -44.40 -14.75
C ALA A 1145 57.56 -45.12 -15.91
N THR A 1146 57.00 -44.27 -16.80
CA THR A 1146 56.93 -44.28 -18.30
C THR A 1146 57.16 -45.56 -19.13
N ASP A 1147 56.27 -45.85 -20.11
CA ASP A 1147 56.52 -45.71 -21.57
C ASP A 1147 55.26 -46.04 -22.44
N SER A 1148 55.40 -45.91 -23.76
CA SER A 1148 54.46 -45.64 -24.86
C SER A 1148 54.09 -46.81 -25.79
N GLN A 1149 53.04 -46.62 -26.64
CA GLN A 1149 52.90 -46.99 -28.09
C GLN A 1149 51.46 -47.38 -28.51
N GLY A 1150 51.06 -47.01 -29.75
CA GLY A 1150 49.84 -47.43 -30.46
C GLY A 1150 50.12 -47.86 -31.91
N GLN A 1151 49.13 -48.38 -32.67
CA GLN A 1151 49.18 -48.55 -34.16
C GLN A 1151 47.88 -49.07 -34.88
N VAL A 1152 47.44 -48.37 -35.97
CA VAL A 1152 47.00 -48.74 -37.39
C VAL A 1152 45.90 -49.83 -37.73
N VAL A 1153 45.14 -49.92 -38.87
CA VAL A 1153 45.03 -49.30 -40.26
C VAL A 1153 43.78 -49.77 -41.10
N ALA A 1154 43.29 -48.91 -42.03
CA ALA A 1154 42.64 -49.00 -43.41
C ALA A 1154 41.46 -49.97 -43.77
N ASP A 1155 40.65 -49.83 -44.86
CA ASP A 1155 40.72 -49.13 -46.18
C ASP A 1155 39.32 -49.09 -46.93
N GLY A 1156 39.15 -48.27 -48.00
CA GLY A 1156 38.23 -48.53 -49.15
C GLY A 1156 37.03 -47.60 -49.49
N ALA A 1157 36.89 -47.15 -50.76
CA ALA A 1157 36.18 -45.94 -51.26
C ALA A 1157 34.79 -46.09 -51.96
N ALA A 1158 33.97 -45.00 -52.03
CA ALA A 1158 33.26 -44.46 -53.23
C ALA A 1158 32.38 -43.19 -52.96
N THR A 1159 32.24 -42.35 -54.00
CA THR A 1159 31.31 -41.22 -54.28
C THR A 1159 31.77 -39.77 -54.02
N VAL A 1160 31.73 -38.97 -55.11
CA VAL A 1160 32.17 -37.58 -55.27
C VAL A 1160 31.00 -36.77 -55.83
N SER A 1161 30.46 -35.81 -55.07
CA SER A 1161 29.84 -34.56 -55.56
C SER A 1161 29.32 -33.70 -54.38
N ALA A 1162 30.21 -32.99 -53.67
CA ALA A 1162 29.84 -31.95 -52.69
C ALA A 1162 30.97 -30.92 -52.41
N VAL A 1163 31.91 -30.71 -53.34
CA VAL A 1163 33.14 -29.91 -53.10
C VAL A 1163 33.17 -28.58 -53.90
N ALA A 1164 32.07 -28.21 -54.59
CA ALA A 1164 32.06 -27.02 -55.46
C ALA A 1164 31.35 -25.77 -54.89
N VAL A 1165 30.73 -25.83 -53.69
CA VAL A 1165 29.98 -24.69 -53.13
C VAL A 1165 30.73 -23.95 -52.01
N GLN A 1166 31.75 -24.56 -51.39
CA GLN A 1166 32.49 -23.93 -50.28
C GLN A 1166 33.68 -23.06 -50.72
N ALA A 1167 34.28 -23.30 -51.89
CA ALA A 1167 35.45 -22.52 -52.32
C ALA A 1167 35.09 -21.12 -52.84
N ALA A 1168 33.93 -20.96 -53.50
CA ALA A 1168 33.51 -19.66 -54.05
C ALA A 1168 33.02 -18.67 -52.98
N VAL A 1169 32.49 -19.17 -51.85
CA VAL A 1169 32.01 -18.34 -50.73
C VAL A 1169 33.16 -17.79 -49.88
N VAL A 1170 34.30 -18.49 -49.82
CA VAL A 1170 35.46 -18.05 -49.02
C VAL A 1170 36.25 -16.93 -49.73
N GLU A 1171 36.43 -17.00 -51.05
CA GLU A 1171 37.10 -15.93 -51.82
C GLU A 1171 36.31 -14.61 -51.86
N GLU A 1172 34.97 -14.68 -51.90
CA GLU A 1172 34.09 -13.50 -51.91
C GLU A 1172 33.99 -12.81 -50.53
N VAL A 1173 34.19 -13.57 -49.44
CA VAL A 1173 34.21 -13.05 -48.06
C VAL A 1173 35.57 -12.43 -47.71
N GLU A 1174 36.69 -13.03 -48.14
CA GLU A 1174 38.02 -12.45 -47.92
C GLU A 1174 38.22 -11.13 -48.68
N THR A 1175 37.77 -11.04 -49.94
CA THR A 1175 37.83 -9.79 -50.72
C THR A 1175 36.96 -8.68 -50.14
N ARG A 1176 35.80 -9.01 -49.55
CA ARG A 1176 34.92 -8.04 -48.88
C ARG A 1176 35.50 -7.55 -47.55
N LEU A 1177 36.16 -8.42 -46.79
CA LEU A 1177 36.82 -8.06 -45.52
C LEU A 1177 38.03 -7.15 -45.72
N ASP A 1178 38.81 -7.36 -46.78
CA ASP A 1178 39.95 -6.48 -47.10
C ASP A 1178 39.49 -5.11 -47.62
N GLN A 1179 38.39 -5.03 -48.38
CA GLN A 1179 37.78 -3.74 -48.77
C GLN A 1179 37.23 -2.97 -47.56
N ILE A 1180 36.66 -3.65 -46.56
CA ILE A 1180 36.19 -3.02 -45.31
C ILE A 1180 37.36 -2.52 -44.46
N ARG A 1181 38.48 -3.26 -44.39
CA ARG A 1181 39.71 -2.78 -43.73
C ARG A 1181 40.31 -1.58 -44.44
N GLU A 1182 40.35 -1.58 -45.76
CA GLU A 1182 40.87 -0.47 -46.56
C GLU A 1182 39.98 0.79 -46.43
N ALA A 1183 38.65 0.61 -46.34
CA ALA A 1183 37.70 1.70 -46.12
C ALA A 1183 37.84 2.33 -44.72
N LYS A 1184 38.02 1.52 -43.66
CA LYS A 1184 38.30 2.01 -42.31
C LYS A 1184 39.67 2.70 -42.21
N ALA A 1185 40.69 2.18 -42.89
CA ALA A 1185 42.02 2.81 -42.95
C ALA A 1185 42.01 4.18 -43.65
N LYS A 1186 41.07 4.41 -44.58
CA LYS A 1186 40.85 5.72 -45.24
C LYS A 1186 39.96 6.67 -44.42
N GLY A 1187 39.50 6.26 -43.23
CA GLY A 1187 38.76 7.10 -42.28
C GLY A 1187 37.26 7.20 -42.55
N TYR A 1188 36.67 6.30 -43.33
CA TYR A 1188 35.23 6.30 -43.59
C TYR A 1188 34.43 5.71 -42.42
N GLU A 1189 33.42 6.46 -41.93
CA GLU A 1189 32.66 6.05 -40.74
C GLU A 1189 31.49 5.09 -41.05
N GLY A 1190 31.13 4.92 -42.33
CA GLY A 1190 30.12 3.94 -42.76
C GLY A 1190 28.69 4.46 -42.79
N ASP A 1191 28.47 5.76 -42.50
CA ASP A 1191 27.19 6.44 -42.71
C ASP A 1191 27.01 6.89 -44.16
N ALA A 1192 25.78 6.85 -44.66
CA ALA A 1192 25.44 7.35 -45.98
C ALA A 1192 25.38 8.89 -45.97
N CYS A 1193 26.02 9.54 -46.94
CA CYS A 1193 25.87 10.98 -47.13
C CYS A 1193 24.41 11.34 -47.43
N GLY A 1194 23.81 12.22 -46.61
CA GLY A 1194 22.42 12.64 -46.77
C GLY A 1194 22.07 13.32 -48.11
N GLU A 1195 23.07 13.83 -48.85
CA GLU A 1195 22.83 14.41 -50.18
C GLU A 1195 23.01 13.42 -51.34
N CYS A 1196 24.06 12.59 -51.33
CA CYS A 1196 24.39 11.73 -52.49
C CYS A 1196 24.28 10.22 -52.21
N GLY A 1197 23.95 9.83 -50.99
CA GLY A 1197 23.79 8.43 -50.56
C GLY A 1197 25.08 7.62 -50.50
N ASN A 1198 26.24 8.21 -50.78
CA ASN A 1198 27.51 7.50 -50.80
C ASN A 1198 28.14 7.40 -49.39
N PHE A 1199 28.81 6.28 -49.10
CA PHE A 1199 29.28 5.92 -47.74
C PHE A 1199 30.70 6.39 -47.43
N THR A 1200 31.16 7.43 -48.13
CA THR A 1200 32.53 7.97 -48.04
C THR A 1200 32.61 9.21 -47.13
N LEU A 1201 31.81 9.24 -46.05
CA LEU A 1201 31.85 10.28 -45.03
C LEU A 1201 33.09 10.09 -44.13
N VAL A 1202 33.90 11.16 -44.00
CA VAL A 1202 35.08 11.20 -43.14
C VAL A 1202 34.93 12.34 -42.13
N ARG A 1203 35.34 12.09 -40.89
CA ARG A 1203 35.35 13.10 -39.83
C ARG A 1203 36.31 14.24 -40.15
N ASN A 1204 35.83 15.48 -40.07
CA ASN A 1204 36.64 16.68 -40.27
C ASN A 1204 36.29 17.72 -39.20
N GLY A 1205 36.99 17.64 -38.05
CA GLY A 1205 36.65 18.42 -36.86
C GLY A 1205 35.40 17.87 -36.17
N THR A 1206 34.48 18.76 -35.76
CA THR A 1206 33.19 18.42 -35.15
C THR A 1206 32.10 18.00 -36.14
N CYS A 1207 32.34 18.10 -37.44
CA CYS A 1207 31.39 17.77 -38.50
C CYS A 1207 31.93 16.67 -39.43
N MET A 1208 31.06 16.08 -40.25
CA MET A 1208 31.43 15.07 -41.25
C MET A 1208 31.45 15.68 -42.65
N LYS A 1209 32.42 15.27 -43.47
CA LYS A 1209 32.55 15.69 -44.87
C LYS A 1209 32.52 14.47 -45.78
N CYS A 1210 31.67 14.51 -46.80
CA CYS A 1210 31.62 13.47 -47.83
C CYS A 1210 32.77 13.68 -48.81
N VAL A 1211 33.62 12.68 -48.96
CA VAL A 1211 34.78 12.76 -49.88
C VAL A 1211 34.32 12.66 -51.34
N THR A 1212 33.16 12.06 -51.61
CA THR A 1212 32.65 11.90 -52.97
C THR A 1212 31.96 13.15 -53.53
N CYS A 1213 31.08 13.82 -52.78
CA CYS A 1213 30.38 15.02 -53.27
C CYS A 1213 30.84 16.34 -52.61
N GLY A 1214 31.66 16.27 -51.56
CA GLY A 1214 32.17 17.45 -50.86
C GLY A 1214 31.21 18.06 -49.83
N ALA A 1215 29.98 17.58 -49.73
CA ALA A 1215 28.97 18.07 -48.79
C ALA A 1215 29.41 17.85 -47.33
N THR A 1216 29.11 18.82 -46.48
CA THR A 1216 29.39 18.77 -45.03
C THR A 1216 28.09 18.64 -44.26
N SER A 1217 28.09 17.93 -43.13
CA SER A 1217 26.91 17.62 -42.31
C SER A 1217 26.29 18.81 -41.56
N GLY A 1218 26.38 20.02 -42.12
CA GLY A 1218 25.52 21.15 -41.77
C GLY A 1218 25.85 21.94 -40.50
N CYS A 1219 27.05 21.88 -39.94
CA CYS A 1219 27.43 22.84 -38.89
C CYS A 1219 28.04 24.10 -39.51
N SER A 1220 27.47 25.27 -39.18
CA SER A 1220 28.24 26.52 -39.09
C SER A 1220 28.87 26.62 -37.72
#